data_AF-A0A960NZW4-F1
#
_entry.id   AF-A0A960NZW4-F1
#
_cell.length_a   1.000
_cell.length_b   1.000
_cell.length_c   1.000
_cell.angle_alpha   90.00
_cell.angle_beta   90.00
_cell.angle_gamma   90.00
#
_symmetry.space_group_name_H-M   'P 1'
#
loop_
_entity.id
_entity.type
_entity.pdbx_description
1 polymer ?
#
loop_
_entity_poly.entity_id
_entity_poly.type
_entity_poly.pdbx_seq_one_letter_code
_entity_poly.pdbx_strand_id
1 'polypeptide(L)'
;MDDDGHAPESRNPRRRRAFVVLFSALSALATGAAAHAQSVDECLSCHSDDSLTAMRGGREVSAFVDGEAFAASKHADLACVDCHTDFTGLGDGHGDDAQPVDCAGCHDAPPVELAKGVHGGLGGRSKVACASCHQPHTLRRAADALQRCETCHATVVAQQHASLHGQAAARGDALAPTCVTCHGSHAIKPHSDPDARTAVMNVPLLCGQCHREGTEVSLFRDIPQESILENYVDSIHGAGLFEKGLTVTAVCTSCHSAHAILPHTDPRSTINAKNLAGTCMQCHAQIERVHRKVINGELWEKQPHLIPACIDCHQPHKIRKVFYEAGMANRDCLSCHSKPDLAMERDGVRVSLYVDEAAHAASAHADRTCVQCHSEVTPSHERPCDTVRSKVDCSVCHEDQVAQYQRSIHGQLSAKGDPDAPVCLDCHSYHATQRKTSPTSPTFARNVPNLCARCHRAGEKAAVRIHADVPDIVASYADSIHGRGLTESGLVVTATCVNCHSSHGELPPDDPDSTVNRKNLPNTCGQCHHGIAETFATSIHATGEPKDGKQLPVCEDCHSSHSIRRHDLPGFRTQILEQCGHCHEKETESFFETFHGKVSRLGTEGAAKCSDCHGSHGILPPTDPRSTLSRANVVATCGQCHEGSNRQFAGYLTHATHHDRDRYPWLYWAFIFMTTLLIGTLAFALLHTLAWLVRLWLTRDQWRHIKAMARTEGEAKLYRRFNRYQRTLHLLMLLSFFTLALTGMAIKFSYAGWAQVIARLFGGQPTMAVMHRFAAIILIGVFVSHVVGVVRQRRESGKSWKEMLTGPDTILFHPRDLRDLIASIKWFFGIGPRPAYGRYTYWEKFDYFAVFWGVMVIGSTGFVLWFPELLTRILPGWSINVATIVHSDEALLAVGFIFTIHFFNTHFRPDKFPMDPVIFTGRMTLEELQHDKPAEYEELVRRGELEQHLVEPFPKNVEKAFKTFGFIALGIGLTLIGLILYAMLFAYR
;
A
#
# COMPACT_ATOMS: atom_id res chain seq x y z
N MET A 1 45.44 -33.32 11.82
CA MET A 1 45.09 -34.01 13.06
C MET A 1 43.92 -34.93 12.78
N ASP A 2 44.04 -36.11 12.20
CA ASP A 2 45.06 -36.88 11.46
C ASP A 2 44.19 -37.88 10.65
N ASP A 3 44.27 -37.88 9.33
CA ASP A 3 45.05 -38.80 8.50
C ASP A 3 44.57 -40.26 8.51
N ASP A 4 44.07 -40.68 7.33
CA ASP A 4 44.23 -41.96 6.62
C ASP A 4 44.12 -43.29 7.39
N GLY A 5 43.20 -44.19 7.05
CA GLY A 5 43.20 -44.94 5.79
C GLY A 5 43.73 -46.36 6.03
N HIS A 6 43.13 -47.38 5.39
CA HIS A 6 43.68 -48.69 4.95
C HIS A 6 42.58 -49.78 4.90
N ALA A 7 42.18 -50.14 3.68
CA ALA A 7 41.79 -51.51 3.29
C ALA A 7 43.08 -52.30 2.93
N PRO A 8 43.11 -53.59 2.49
CA PRO A 8 42.02 -54.46 2.00
C PRO A 8 42.17 -56.01 2.27
N GLU A 9 41.35 -56.80 1.55
CA GLU A 9 41.58 -58.17 1.01
C GLU A 9 41.22 -59.48 1.77
N SER A 10 40.18 -60.12 1.22
CA SER A 10 40.00 -61.53 0.81
C SER A 10 40.93 -62.66 1.32
N ARG A 11 40.33 -63.76 1.79
CA ARG A 11 40.30 -65.11 1.13
C ARG A 11 39.90 -66.22 2.11
N ASN A 12 38.93 -67.03 1.70
CA ASN A 12 38.71 -68.40 2.19
C ASN A 12 39.74 -69.34 1.52
N PRO A 13 40.28 -70.38 2.17
CA PRO A 13 39.90 -71.73 1.73
C PRO A 13 39.92 -72.86 2.80
N ARG A 14 39.00 -73.81 2.58
CA ARG A 14 38.99 -75.24 2.92
C ARG A 14 40.35 -75.92 3.23
N ARG A 15 40.40 -76.74 4.30
CA ARG A 15 40.60 -78.22 4.32
C ARG A 15 41.33 -78.72 5.59
N ARG A 16 40.74 -79.73 6.25
CA ARG A 16 41.28 -81.08 6.64
C ARG A 16 40.43 -81.59 7.83
N ARG A 17 39.61 -82.65 7.70
CA ARG A 17 39.93 -84.11 7.72
C ARG A 17 40.74 -84.48 8.97
N ALA A 18 40.44 -85.49 9.79
CA ALA A 18 39.65 -86.72 9.67
C ALA A 18 39.56 -87.40 11.06
N PHE A 19 38.85 -88.54 11.13
CA PHE A 19 38.86 -89.68 12.09
C PHE A 19 37.42 -89.98 12.54
N VAL A 20 36.85 -91.19 12.50
CA VAL A 20 37.22 -92.52 12.00
C VAL A 20 35.90 -93.29 11.79
N VAL A 21 35.90 -94.21 10.86
CA VAL A 21 34.80 -95.11 10.47
C VAL A 21 34.96 -96.46 11.21
N LEU A 22 33.84 -97.20 11.35
CA LEU A 22 33.71 -98.65 11.50
C LEU A 22 33.76 -99.21 12.94
N PHE A 23 32.70 -99.89 13.37
CA PHE A 23 32.79 -101.31 13.74
C PHE A 23 31.41 -102.01 13.76
N SER A 24 31.40 -103.18 13.15
CA SER A 24 30.29 -104.10 12.95
C SER A 24 30.02 -104.97 14.18
N ALA A 25 28.79 -105.48 14.23
CA ALA A 25 28.30 -106.73 14.83
C ALA A 25 29.30 -107.66 15.55
N LEU A 26 29.01 -108.02 16.81
CA LEU A 26 28.76 -109.38 17.31
C LEU A 26 28.72 -109.35 18.86
N SER A 27 27.64 -109.84 19.47
CA SER A 27 27.68 -110.84 20.56
C SER A 27 26.28 -111.05 21.14
N ALA A 28 25.80 -112.28 20.96
CA ALA A 28 24.68 -112.86 21.67
C ALA A 28 25.16 -113.45 23.02
N LEU A 29 24.18 -113.69 23.90
CA LEU A 29 24.17 -114.56 25.09
C LEU A 29 24.77 -114.01 26.41
N ALA A 30 23.90 -113.59 27.34
CA ALA A 30 23.65 -114.31 28.61
C ALA A 30 22.71 -113.50 29.55
N THR A 31 21.48 -113.99 29.68
CA THR A 31 20.59 -114.05 30.86
C THR A 31 20.78 -113.08 32.05
N GLY A 32 19.70 -112.37 32.38
CA GLY A 32 19.45 -111.79 33.71
C GLY A 32 18.12 -111.06 33.77
N ALA A 33 17.03 -111.81 33.98
CA ALA A 33 15.68 -111.26 34.11
C ALA A 33 15.56 -110.36 35.35
N ALA A 34 15.08 -109.13 35.15
CA ALA A 34 14.27 -108.40 36.10
C ALA A 34 13.07 -107.84 35.31
N ALA A 35 11.90 -108.41 35.56
CA ALA A 35 10.63 -107.90 35.07
C ALA A 35 10.49 -106.44 35.50
N HIS A 36 10.01 -105.57 34.60
CA HIS A 36 9.08 -104.45 34.81
C HIS A 36 8.84 -103.82 33.42
N ALA A 37 7.87 -104.36 32.68
CA ALA A 37 7.24 -103.68 31.56
C ALA A 37 5.74 -103.69 31.86
N GLN A 38 5.23 -102.60 32.44
CA GLN A 38 3.80 -102.39 32.65
C GLN A 38 3.22 -101.90 31.32
N SER A 39 2.30 -102.66 30.73
CA SER A 39 1.72 -102.30 29.42
C SER A 39 0.59 -101.29 29.57
N VAL A 40 0.34 -100.49 28.51
CA VAL A 40 -0.77 -99.51 28.46
C VAL A 40 -2.13 -100.16 28.75
N ASP A 41 -2.31 -101.41 28.33
CA ASP A 41 -3.56 -102.18 28.53
C ASP A 41 -3.89 -102.41 30.02
N GLU A 42 -2.89 -102.53 30.90
CA GLU A 42 -3.12 -102.69 32.35
C GLU A 42 -3.75 -101.43 32.95
N CYS A 43 -3.25 -100.25 32.56
CA CYS A 43 -3.81 -98.98 33.01
C CYS A 43 -5.20 -98.75 32.42
N LEU A 44 -5.39 -99.03 31.13
CA LEU A 44 -6.67 -98.83 30.45
C LEU A 44 -7.78 -99.77 30.95
N SER A 45 -7.46 -100.92 31.55
CA SER A 45 -8.49 -101.81 32.12
C SER A 45 -9.38 -101.15 33.18
N CYS A 46 -8.89 -100.09 33.84
CA CYS A 46 -9.66 -99.25 34.75
C CYS A 46 -9.89 -97.85 34.17
N HIS A 47 -8.87 -97.24 33.56
CA HIS A 47 -8.94 -95.87 33.08
C HIS A 47 -9.77 -95.68 31.79
N SER A 48 -10.21 -96.75 31.12
CA SER A 48 -11.13 -96.63 29.97
C SER A 48 -12.61 -96.46 30.35
N ASP A 49 -12.94 -96.38 31.65
CA ASP A 49 -14.30 -96.12 32.14
C ASP A 49 -14.56 -94.60 32.18
N ASP A 50 -15.55 -94.12 31.41
CA ASP A 50 -15.89 -92.70 31.29
C ASP A 50 -16.54 -92.12 32.56
N SER A 51 -17.00 -92.99 33.46
CA SER A 51 -17.55 -92.64 34.76
C SER A 51 -16.50 -92.56 35.87
N LEU A 52 -15.26 -92.98 35.59
CA LEU A 52 -14.20 -92.98 36.59
C LEU A 52 -13.80 -91.54 36.97
N THR A 53 -13.90 -91.23 38.26
CA THR A 53 -13.47 -89.96 38.83
C THR A 53 -12.42 -90.15 39.93
N ALA A 54 -11.61 -89.14 40.13
CA ALA A 54 -10.62 -89.05 41.21
C ALA A 54 -10.73 -87.68 41.88
N MET A 55 -10.41 -87.61 43.17
CA MET A 55 -10.34 -86.33 43.89
C MET A 55 -8.94 -85.76 43.80
N ARG A 56 -8.77 -84.62 43.12
CA ARG A 56 -7.48 -83.91 43.03
C ARG A 56 -7.64 -82.47 43.49
N GLY A 57 -6.89 -82.07 44.52
CA GLY A 57 -6.90 -80.70 45.04
C GLY A 57 -8.28 -80.22 45.51
N GLY A 58 -9.12 -81.12 46.04
CA GLY A 58 -10.47 -80.81 46.54
C GLY A 58 -11.56 -80.71 45.46
N ARG A 59 -11.27 -81.06 44.20
CA ARG A 59 -12.25 -81.16 43.11
C ARG A 59 -12.32 -82.59 42.57
N GLU A 60 -13.54 -83.03 42.28
CA GLU A 60 -13.78 -84.26 41.52
C GLU A 60 -13.38 -84.02 40.07
N VAL A 61 -12.42 -84.80 39.58
CA VAL A 61 -11.94 -84.74 38.20
C VAL A 61 -12.11 -86.11 37.56
N SER A 62 -12.47 -86.15 36.28
CA SER A 62 -12.52 -87.41 35.54
C SER A 62 -11.11 -87.99 35.44
N ALA A 63 -10.98 -89.28 35.75
CA ALA A 63 -9.79 -90.08 35.56
C ALA A 63 -9.87 -90.95 34.30
N PHE A 64 -10.86 -90.69 33.44
CA PHE A 64 -11.04 -91.35 32.15
C PHE A 64 -9.92 -91.01 31.16
N VAL A 65 -9.49 -92.04 30.43
CA VAL A 65 -8.55 -91.98 29.31
C VAL A 65 -9.15 -92.75 28.14
N ASP A 66 -9.45 -92.03 27.06
CA ASP A 66 -9.87 -92.62 25.79
C ASP A 66 -8.66 -93.32 25.13
N GLY A 67 -8.66 -94.65 25.17
CA GLY A 67 -7.60 -95.48 24.62
C GLY A 67 -7.42 -95.34 23.10
N GLU A 68 -8.51 -95.12 22.34
CA GLU A 68 -8.42 -94.91 20.89
C GLU A 68 -7.83 -93.53 20.57
N ALA A 69 -8.24 -92.50 21.32
CA ALA A 69 -7.69 -91.16 21.17
C ALA A 69 -6.22 -91.08 21.60
N PHE A 70 -5.82 -91.84 22.63
CA PHE A 70 -4.41 -91.97 23.03
C PHE A 70 -3.59 -92.69 21.97
N ALA A 71 -4.08 -93.80 21.43
CA ALA A 71 -3.44 -94.53 20.34
C ALA A 71 -3.34 -93.70 19.04
N ALA A 72 -4.23 -92.75 18.83
CA ALA A 72 -4.18 -91.80 17.71
C ALA A 72 -3.33 -90.54 17.99
N SER A 73 -2.79 -90.41 19.21
CA SER A 73 -2.01 -89.26 19.63
C SER A 73 -0.55 -89.34 19.15
N LYS A 74 0.20 -88.26 19.34
CA LYS A 74 1.65 -88.24 19.10
C LYS A 74 2.47 -88.96 20.16
N HIS A 75 1.85 -89.38 21.26
CA HIS A 75 2.48 -90.11 22.36
C HIS A 75 2.06 -91.58 22.40
N ALA A 76 1.41 -92.08 21.35
CA ALA A 76 0.92 -93.45 21.27
C ALA A 76 1.99 -94.54 21.49
N ASP A 77 3.25 -94.22 21.20
CA ASP A 77 4.40 -95.13 21.35
C ASP A 77 4.96 -95.16 22.79
N LEU A 78 4.43 -94.35 23.73
CA LEU A 78 4.86 -94.29 25.12
C LEU A 78 3.97 -95.14 26.03
N ALA A 79 4.55 -95.77 27.04
CA ALA A 79 3.79 -96.37 28.14
C ALA A 79 3.26 -95.28 29.07
N CYS A 80 2.17 -95.54 29.79
CA CYS A 80 1.56 -94.57 30.71
C CYS A 80 2.56 -94.07 31.79
N VAL A 81 3.44 -94.97 32.27
CA VAL A 81 4.47 -94.67 33.27
C VAL A 81 5.65 -93.85 32.74
N ASP A 82 5.84 -93.77 31.42
CA ASP A 82 6.87 -92.90 30.83
C ASP A 82 6.52 -91.42 31.05
N CYS A 83 5.22 -91.12 31.18
CA CYS A 83 4.70 -89.80 31.50
C CYS A 83 4.38 -89.65 33.01
N HIS A 84 3.83 -90.71 33.63
CA HIS A 84 3.52 -90.78 35.06
C HIS A 84 4.67 -91.44 35.85
N THR A 85 5.84 -90.81 35.80
CA THR A 85 7.08 -91.33 36.41
C THR A 85 7.05 -91.42 37.94
N ASP A 86 6.07 -90.77 38.57
CA ASP A 86 5.77 -90.81 40.00
C ASP A 86 4.98 -92.06 40.42
N PHE A 87 4.57 -92.88 39.46
CA PHE A 87 3.86 -94.14 39.70
C PHE A 87 4.82 -95.27 40.12
N THR A 88 4.59 -95.84 41.31
CA THR A 88 5.45 -96.90 41.90
C THR A 88 4.76 -98.27 42.06
N GLY A 89 3.55 -98.45 41.51
CA GLY A 89 2.86 -99.75 41.45
C GLY A 89 1.34 -99.70 41.70
N LEU A 90 0.64 -100.78 41.33
CA LEU A 90 -0.83 -100.94 41.42
C LEU A 90 -1.30 -101.31 42.85
N GLY A 91 -1.05 -100.42 43.82
CA GLY A 91 -1.67 -100.49 45.16
C GLY A 91 -2.96 -99.67 45.27
N ASP A 92 -3.81 -100.01 46.23
CA ASP A 92 -4.99 -99.23 46.63
C ASP A 92 -4.52 -97.84 47.12
N GLY A 93 -4.55 -96.83 46.24
CA GLY A 93 -4.11 -95.46 46.56
C GLY A 93 -3.20 -94.77 45.52
N HIS A 94 -2.96 -95.36 44.35
CA HIS A 94 -2.09 -94.78 43.32
C HIS A 94 -2.63 -93.50 42.61
N GLY A 95 -3.64 -92.84 43.17
CA GLY A 95 -4.33 -91.69 42.59
C GLY A 95 -4.29 -90.39 43.41
N ASP A 96 -3.97 -90.45 44.70
CA ASP A 96 -4.15 -89.30 45.61
C ASP A 96 -2.98 -88.30 45.55
N ASP A 97 -1.79 -88.73 45.15
CA ASP A 97 -0.56 -87.92 45.11
C ASP A 97 0.05 -87.75 43.70
N ALA A 98 -0.65 -88.21 42.67
CA ALA A 98 -0.16 -88.18 41.29
C ALA A 98 0.06 -86.73 40.81
N GLN A 99 1.32 -86.39 40.54
CA GLN A 99 1.72 -85.07 40.08
C GLN A 99 1.30 -84.85 38.62
N PRO A 100 1.06 -83.59 38.21
CA PRO A 100 0.91 -83.26 36.81
C PRO A 100 2.14 -83.72 36.01
N VAL A 101 1.93 -84.33 34.85
CA VAL A 101 2.99 -84.78 33.95
C VAL A 101 3.91 -83.60 33.61
N ASP A 102 5.20 -83.76 33.88
CA ASP A 102 6.22 -82.78 33.49
C ASP A 102 6.69 -83.03 32.06
N CYS A 103 6.11 -82.28 31.12
CA CYS A 103 6.47 -82.36 29.71
C CYS A 103 7.93 -81.93 29.44
N ALA A 104 8.59 -81.20 30.35
CA ALA A 104 9.94 -80.70 30.15
C ALA A 104 11.03 -81.77 30.20
N GLY A 105 10.73 -82.95 30.75
CA GLY A 105 11.66 -84.09 30.73
C GLY A 105 11.92 -84.67 29.32
N CYS A 106 11.00 -84.46 28.38
CA CYS A 106 11.07 -85.01 27.02
C CYS A 106 10.97 -83.94 25.91
N HIS A 107 10.50 -82.73 26.21
CA HIS A 107 10.34 -81.64 25.24
C HIS A 107 11.23 -80.45 25.61
N ASP A 108 12.37 -80.30 24.93
CA ASP A 108 13.35 -79.26 25.28
C ASP A 108 12.89 -77.82 24.94
N ALA A 109 12.19 -77.64 23.81
CA ALA A 109 11.88 -76.30 23.30
C ALA A 109 10.53 -75.71 23.78
N PRO A 110 9.38 -76.42 23.69
CA PRO A 110 8.07 -75.85 24.02
C PRO A 110 7.93 -75.30 25.46
N PRO A 111 8.44 -75.95 26.52
CA PRO A 111 8.38 -75.41 27.88
C PRO A 111 9.21 -74.14 28.05
N VAL A 112 10.40 -74.09 27.44
CA VAL A 112 11.26 -72.90 27.43
C VAL A 112 10.60 -71.74 26.69
N GLU A 113 9.97 -72.02 25.54
CA GLU A 113 9.27 -71.01 24.76
C GLU A 113 7.99 -70.52 25.43
N LEU A 114 7.22 -71.41 26.08
CA LEU A 114 6.05 -71.04 26.88
C LEU A 114 6.44 -70.15 28.05
N ALA A 115 7.54 -70.47 28.75
CA ALA A 115 8.08 -69.67 29.84
C ALA A 115 8.47 -68.25 29.40
N LYS A 116 8.88 -68.06 28.14
CA LYS A 116 9.18 -66.75 27.53
C LYS A 116 7.94 -65.94 27.15
N GLY A 117 6.76 -66.55 27.15
CA GLY A 117 5.50 -65.92 26.76
C GLY A 117 4.64 -65.44 27.93
N VAL A 118 3.58 -64.68 27.61
CA VAL A 118 2.61 -64.15 28.58
C VAL A 118 1.87 -65.24 29.34
N HIS A 119 1.75 -66.43 28.75
CA HIS A 119 1.13 -67.60 29.36
C HIS A 119 2.07 -68.37 30.31
N GLY A 120 3.39 -68.16 30.25
CA GLY A 120 4.39 -68.80 31.13
C GLY A 120 4.80 -67.98 32.35
N GLY A 121 4.33 -66.74 32.48
CA GLY A 121 4.53 -65.90 33.66
C GLY A 121 5.21 -64.54 33.42
N LEU A 122 5.68 -64.23 32.22
CA LEU A 122 6.14 -62.89 31.82
C LEU A 122 4.92 -61.97 31.62
N GLY A 123 4.36 -61.45 32.72
CA GLY A 123 3.20 -60.55 32.68
C GLY A 123 2.27 -60.56 33.90
N GLY A 124 2.57 -61.38 34.93
CA GLY A 124 2.04 -61.19 36.28
C GLY A 124 0.58 -61.59 36.54
N ARG A 125 -0.09 -62.41 35.70
CA ARG A 125 -1.51 -62.77 35.96
C ARG A 125 -1.92 -64.25 36.01
N SER A 126 -1.17 -65.21 35.46
CA SER A 126 -1.29 -66.65 35.77
C SER A 126 -0.30 -67.46 34.93
N LYS A 127 0.27 -68.55 35.49
CA LYS A 127 1.05 -69.53 34.74
C LYS A 127 0.10 -70.59 34.19
N VAL A 128 -0.01 -70.68 32.87
CA VAL A 128 -0.81 -71.70 32.17
C VAL A 128 0.05 -72.93 31.97
N ALA A 129 -0.44 -74.10 32.39
CA ALA A 129 0.26 -75.36 32.18
C ALA A 129 0.11 -75.83 30.73
N CYS A 130 1.06 -76.62 30.21
CA CYS A 130 0.95 -77.21 28.87
C CYS A 130 -0.38 -77.95 28.68
N ALA A 131 -0.83 -78.66 29.73
CA ALA A 131 -2.08 -79.41 29.79
C ALA A 131 -3.35 -78.55 29.59
N SER A 132 -3.27 -77.24 29.84
CA SER A 132 -4.40 -76.32 29.68
C SER A 132 -4.67 -75.97 28.21
N CYS A 133 -3.66 -76.13 27.34
CA CYS A 133 -3.79 -75.89 25.89
C CYS A 133 -3.66 -77.18 25.08
N HIS A 134 -2.97 -78.19 25.61
CA HIS A 134 -2.74 -79.49 24.99
C HIS A 134 -3.33 -80.56 25.88
N GLN A 135 -4.15 -81.46 25.35
CA GLN A 135 -4.65 -82.58 26.14
C GLN A 135 -3.72 -83.77 25.95
N PRO A 136 -2.96 -84.19 26.98
CA PRO A 136 -1.85 -85.15 26.83
C PRO A 136 -2.33 -86.53 26.34
N HIS A 137 -3.58 -86.90 26.61
CA HIS A 137 -4.13 -88.18 26.20
C HIS A 137 -4.86 -88.17 24.84
N THR A 138 -5.05 -87.01 24.19
CA THR A 138 -5.87 -86.92 22.96
C THR A 138 -5.27 -85.97 21.90
N LEU A 139 -3.95 -85.74 21.96
CA LEU A 139 -3.26 -84.70 21.20
C LEU A 139 -3.26 -84.99 19.68
N ARG A 140 -4.24 -84.43 18.96
CA ARG A 140 -4.34 -84.41 17.48
C ARG A 140 -4.01 -83.02 16.93
N ARG A 141 -3.93 -82.88 15.59
CA ARG A 141 -3.35 -81.72 14.87
C ARG A 141 -3.86 -80.35 15.38
N ALA A 142 -3.00 -79.33 15.26
CA ALA A 142 -3.16 -77.95 15.75
C ALA A 142 -4.44 -77.18 15.33
N ALA A 143 -5.32 -77.74 14.49
CA ALA A 143 -6.56 -77.09 14.06
C ALA A 143 -7.58 -76.93 15.21
N ASP A 144 -7.52 -77.78 16.24
CA ASP A 144 -8.42 -77.71 17.41
C ASP A 144 -7.93 -76.72 18.50
N ALA A 145 -6.80 -76.05 18.28
CA ALA A 145 -6.22 -75.11 19.24
C ALA A 145 -7.02 -73.79 19.34
N LEU A 146 -7.79 -73.42 18.32
CA LEU A 146 -8.61 -72.19 18.30
C LEU A 146 -9.73 -72.20 19.34
N GLN A 147 -10.41 -73.34 19.48
CA GLN A 147 -11.52 -73.51 20.45
C GLN A 147 -11.02 -73.43 21.90
N ARG A 148 -9.74 -73.75 22.12
CA ARG A 148 -9.13 -73.71 23.45
C ARG A 148 -8.83 -72.28 23.90
N CYS A 149 -8.48 -71.37 22.99
CA CYS A 149 -8.32 -69.95 23.32
C CYS A 149 -9.64 -69.30 23.77
N GLU A 150 -10.78 -69.74 23.25
CA GLU A 150 -12.11 -69.20 23.59
C GLU A 150 -12.42 -69.30 25.08
N THR A 151 -11.98 -70.39 25.73
CA THR A 151 -12.21 -70.63 27.17
C THR A 151 -11.71 -69.50 28.07
N CYS A 152 -10.69 -68.75 27.63
CA CYS A 152 -10.15 -67.59 28.35
C CYS A 152 -10.29 -66.26 27.58
N HIS A 153 -10.49 -66.29 26.25
CA HIS A 153 -10.53 -65.11 25.37
C HIS A 153 -11.84 -64.99 24.57
N ALA A 154 -12.97 -65.44 25.12
CA ALA A 154 -14.28 -65.51 24.43
C ALA A 154 -14.66 -64.25 23.63
N THR A 155 -14.50 -63.05 24.19
CA THR A 155 -14.84 -61.78 23.50
C THR A 155 -13.97 -61.53 22.26
N VAL A 156 -12.67 -61.81 22.35
CA VAL A 156 -11.73 -61.60 21.24
C VAL A 156 -11.95 -62.65 20.16
N VAL A 157 -12.23 -63.89 20.56
CA VAL A 157 -12.58 -64.98 19.64
C VAL A 157 -13.87 -64.66 18.88
N ALA A 158 -14.90 -64.12 19.55
CA ALA A 158 -16.14 -63.69 18.90
C ALA A 158 -15.91 -62.56 17.87
N GLN A 159 -15.05 -61.59 18.19
CA GLN A 159 -14.67 -60.53 17.25
C GLN A 159 -13.97 -61.11 16.01
N GLN A 160 -12.99 -62.00 16.22
CA GLN A 160 -12.25 -62.62 15.12
C GLN A 160 -13.19 -63.44 14.24
N HIS A 161 -14.10 -64.22 14.81
CA HIS A 161 -15.11 -64.97 14.05
C HIS A 161 -16.00 -64.08 13.18
N ALA A 162 -16.34 -62.87 13.64
CA ALA A 162 -17.13 -61.92 12.87
C ALA A 162 -16.33 -61.22 11.75
N SER A 163 -15.00 -61.19 11.84
CA SER A 163 -14.12 -60.56 10.85
C SER A 163 -14.06 -61.33 9.53
N LEU A 164 -13.60 -60.66 8.46
CA LEU A 164 -13.35 -61.29 7.15
C LEU A 164 -12.39 -62.49 7.27
N HIS A 165 -11.34 -62.36 8.08
CA HIS A 165 -10.36 -63.43 8.29
C HIS A 165 -10.96 -64.63 9.04
N GLY A 166 -11.71 -64.40 10.13
CA GLY A 166 -12.32 -65.50 10.87
C GLY A 166 -13.45 -66.19 10.10
N GLN A 167 -14.23 -65.45 9.32
CA GLN A 167 -15.22 -66.04 8.41
C GLN A 167 -14.56 -66.90 7.32
N ALA A 168 -13.42 -66.46 6.78
CA ALA A 168 -12.66 -67.26 5.81
C ALA A 168 -12.06 -68.53 6.47
N ALA A 169 -11.44 -68.40 7.64
CA ALA A 169 -10.89 -69.53 8.38
C ALA A 169 -11.96 -70.55 8.78
N ALA A 170 -13.15 -70.09 9.21
CA ALA A 170 -14.28 -70.96 9.55
C ALA A 170 -14.82 -71.77 8.35
N ARG A 171 -14.61 -71.28 7.12
CA ARG A 171 -14.94 -72.01 5.88
C ARG A 171 -13.84 -72.98 5.44
N GLY A 172 -12.77 -73.15 6.23
CA GLY A 172 -11.64 -74.01 5.91
C GLY A 172 -10.68 -73.43 4.87
N ASP A 173 -10.67 -72.11 4.68
CA ASP A 173 -9.72 -71.45 3.78
C ASP A 173 -8.30 -71.57 4.33
N ALA A 174 -7.44 -72.32 3.64
CA ALA A 174 -6.06 -72.56 4.04
C ALA A 174 -5.18 -71.31 4.06
N LEU A 175 -5.57 -70.26 3.32
CA LEU A 175 -4.85 -68.98 3.26
C LEU A 175 -5.33 -67.98 4.33
N ALA A 176 -6.39 -68.29 5.07
CA ALA A 176 -6.91 -67.41 6.11
C ALA A 176 -6.03 -67.47 7.38
N PRO A 177 -5.62 -66.32 7.95
CA PRO A 177 -4.80 -66.31 9.14
C PRO A 177 -5.62 -66.73 10.38
N THR A 178 -4.97 -67.45 11.28
CA THR A 178 -5.52 -67.88 12.57
C THR A 178 -4.88 -67.10 13.72
N CYS A 179 -5.35 -67.29 14.95
CA CYS A 179 -4.74 -66.67 16.13
C CYS A 179 -3.23 -66.98 16.23
N VAL A 180 -2.82 -68.22 15.94
CA VAL A 180 -1.41 -68.62 15.99
C VAL A 180 -0.57 -68.07 14.84
N THR A 181 -1.20 -67.75 13.70
CA THR A 181 -0.53 -67.06 12.58
C THR A 181 -0.06 -65.68 13.03
N CYS A 182 -0.94 -64.93 13.71
CA CYS A 182 -0.66 -63.56 14.14
C CYS A 182 0.17 -63.49 15.44
N HIS A 183 -0.14 -64.30 16.45
CA HIS A 183 0.48 -64.22 17.78
C HIS A 183 1.66 -65.17 17.99
N GLY A 184 1.82 -66.20 17.15
CA GLY A 184 2.69 -67.35 17.42
C GLY A 184 1.98 -68.42 18.25
N SER A 185 2.68 -69.51 18.56
CA SER A 185 2.13 -70.67 19.27
C SER A 185 2.45 -70.67 20.76
N HIS A 186 3.71 -70.96 21.14
CA HIS A 186 4.12 -71.12 22.54
C HIS A 186 4.80 -69.87 23.11
N ALA A 187 5.57 -69.12 22.31
CA ALA A 187 6.25 -67.89 22.71
C ALA A 187 5.41 -66.62 22.42
N ILE A 188 4.14 -66.62 22.84
CA ILE A 188 3.27 -65.45 22.64
C ILE A 188 3.72 -64.33 23.60
N LYS A 189 4.28 -63.27 23.05
CA LYS A 189 4.70 -62.07 23.79
C LYS A 189 3.58 -61.03 23.88
N PRO A 190 3.57 -60.14 24.89
CA PRO A 190 2.58 -59.07 24.96
C PRO A 190 2.83 -58.05 23.84
N HIS A 191 1.79 -57.44 23.28
CA HIS A 191 1.93 -56.45 22.19
C HIS A 191 2.80 -55.22 22.55
N SER A 192 3.05 -54.98 23.84
CA SER A 192 3.95 -53.95 24.34
C SER A 192 5.43 -54.34 24.29
N ASP A 193 5.74 -55.62 24.11
CA ASP A 193 7.11 -56.12 23.93
C ASP A 193 7.55 -55.85 22.49
N PRO A 194 8.68 -55.15 22.25
CA PRO A 194 9.18 -54.83 20.91
C PRO A 194 9.41 -56.04 20.00
N ASP A 195 9.68 -57.22 20.58
CA ASP A 195 9.91 -58.45 19.83
C ASP A 195 8.60 -59.20 19.52
N ALA A 196 7.46 -58.75 20.06
CA ALA A 196 6.18 -59.37 19.75
C ALA A 196 5.81 -59.15 18.29
N ARG A 197 5.29 -60.19 17.62
CA ARG A 197 4.77 -60.06 16.24
C ARG A 197 3.71 -58.98 16.11
N THR A 198 2.95 -58.75 17.18
CA THR A 198 1.86 -57.76 17.27
C THR A 198 2.30 -56.43 17.87
N ALA A 199 3.59 -56.21 18.09
CA ALA A 199 4.11 -54.89 18.47
C ALA A 199 3.87 -53.88 17.35
N VAL A 200 3.61 -52.62 17.70
CA VAL A 200 3.25 -51.57 16.72
C VAL A 200 4.23 -51.50 15.55
N MET A 201 5.53 -51.54 15.83
CA MET A 201 6.60 -51.53 14.80
C MET A 201 6.56 -52.73 13.86
N ASN A 202 6.03 -53.87 14.32
CA ASN A 202 6.02 -55.14 13.60
C ASN A 202 4.69 -55.40 12.87
N VAL A 203 3.61 -54.70 13.23
CA VAL A 203 2.27 -54.90 12.63
C VAL A 203 2.26 -54.77 11.10
N PRO A 204 2.87 -53.75 10.47
CA PRO A 204 2.86 -53.65 9.01
C PRO A 204 3.53 -54.86 8.34
N LEU A 205 4.64 -55.33 8.90
CA LEU A 205 5.33 -56.53 8.40
C LEU A 205 4.52 -57.80 8.65
N LEU A 206 3.84 -57.91 9.79
CA LEU A 206 2.95 -59.03 10.12
C LEU A 206 1.81 -59.14 9.10
N CYS A 207 1.08 -58.03 8.88
CA CYS A 207 0.02 -57.98 7.86
C CYS A 207 0.59 -58.20 6.45
N GLY A 208 1.79 -57.67 6.20
CA GLY A 208 2.53 -57.83 4.96
C GLY A 208 2.91 -59.27 4.63
N GLN A 209 2.96 -60.20 5.58
CA GLN A 209 3.21 -61.62 5.27
C GLN A 209 2.18 -62.21 4.32
N CYS A 210 0.95 -61.69 4.36
CA CYS A 210 -0.13 -62.05 3.46
C CYS A 210 -0.49 -60.93 2.47
N HIS A 211 -0.41 -59.66 2.85
CA HIS A 211 -0.92 -58.56 2.02
C HIS A 211 0.15 -57.77 1.23
N ARG A 212 1.43 -58.16 1.27
CA ARG A 212 2.43 -57.57 0.38
C ARG A 212 2.36 -58.23 -1.00
N GLU A 213 2.86 -57.51 -2.01
CA GLU A 213 2.93 -58.01 -3.38
C GLU A 213 3.76 -59.30 -3.48
N GLY A 214 3.28 -60.28 -4.25
CA GLY A 214 3.95 -61.57 -4.47
C GLY A 214 3.69 -62.64 -3.40
N THR A 215 2.74 -62.46 -2.48
CA THR A 215 2.30 -63.51 -1.53
C THR A 215 1.22 -64.38 -2.15
N GLU A 216 0.97 -65.57 -1.59
CA GLU A 216 -0.13 -66.42 -2.05
C GLU A 216 -1.50 -65.71 -1.96
N VAL A 217 -1.70 -64.89 -0.92
CA VAL A 217 -2.94 -64.11 -0.79
C VAL A 217 -3.04 -63.02 -1.85
N SER A 218 -1.98 -62.27 -2.17
CA SER A 218 -2.04 -61.23 -3.21
C SER A 218 -2.14 -61.82 -4.63
N LEU A 219 -1.61 -63.03 -4.85
CA LEU A 219 -1.63 -63.70 -6.16
C LEU A 219 -2.95 -64.42 -6.45
N PHE A 220 -3.62 -64.96 -5.43
CA PHE A 220 -4.82 -65.80 -5.60
C PHE A 220 -6.12 -65.14 -5.13
N ARG A 221 -6.09 -63.93 -4.55
CA ARG A 221 -7.27 -63.19 -4.11
C ARG A 221 -7.33 -61.81 -4.75
N ASP A 222 -8.54 -61.39 -5.11
CA ASP A 222 -8.80 -60.03 -5.61
C ASP A 222 -8.81 -59.06 -4.42
N ILE A 223 -7.84 -58.15 -4.39
CA ILE A 223 -7.69 -57.14 -3.34
C ILE A 223 -7.77 -55.76 -4.02
N PRO A 224 -8.63 -54.83 -3.54
CA PRO A 224 -8.88 -53.54 -4.20
C PRO A 224 -7.67 -52.59 -4.32
N GLN A 225 -6.52 -52.90 -3.72
CA GLN A 225 -5.33 -52.07 -3.75
C GLN A 225 -4.08 -52.94 -3.96
N GLU A 226 -3.20 -52.48 -4.86
CA GLU A 226 -1.89 -53.09 -5.11
C GLU A 226 -0.81 -52.48 -4.20
N SER A 227 0.28 -53.22 -3.96
CA SER A 227 1.48 -52.71 -3.26
C SER A 227 1.19 -52.06 -1.88
N ILE A 228 0.21 -52.57 -1.14
CA ILE A 228 -0.33 -51.96 0.10
C ILE A 228 0.77 -51.67 1.13
N LEU A 229 1.70 -52.59 1.34
CA LEU A 229 2.79 -52.43 2.31
C LEU A 229 3.79 -51.35 1.88
N GLU A 230 4.21 -51.35 0.61
CA GLU A 230 5.15 -50.35 0.08
C GLU A 230 4.53 -48.95 0.15
N ASN A 231 3.28 -48.84 -0.29
CA ASN A 231 2.46 -47.65 -0.16
C ASN A 231 2.43 -47.16 1.30
N TYR A 232 2.08 -48.03 2.26
CA TYR A 232 2.08 -47.66 3.68
C TYR A 232 3.45 -47.18 4.18
N VAL A 233 4.54 -47.87 3.82
CA VAL A 233 5.92 -47.49 4.19
C VAL A 233 6.24 -46.08 3.67
N ASP A 234 5.83 -45.78 2.44
CA ASP A 234 5.99 -44.47 1.84
C ASP A 234 5.06 -43.42 2.46
N SER A 235 4.02 -43.78 3.20
CA SER A 235 3.09 -42.81 3.79
C SER A 235 3.73 -42.00 4.94
N ILE A 236 3.08 -40.91 5.38
CA ILE A 236 3.56 -40.15 6.54
C ILE A 236 3.54 -40.99 7.82
N HIS A 237 2.63 -41.97 7.88
CA HIS A 237 2.59 -42.95 8.95
C HIS A 237 3.74 -43.96 8.84
N GLY A 238 4.07 -44.42 7.63
CA GLY A 238 5.24 -45.28 7.40
C GLY A 238 6.56 -44.58 7.72
N ALA A 239 6.73 -43.33 7.29
CA ALA A 239 7.89 -42.51 7.64
C ALA A 239 7.99 -42.25 9.15
N GLY A 240 6.86 -41.94 9.81
CA GLY A 240 6.80 -41.80 11.27
C GLY A 240 7.21 -43.07 12.00
N LEU A 241 6.70 -44.23 11.55
CA LEU A 241 6.98 -45.51 12.15
C LEU A 241 8.42 -45.98 11.88
N PHE A 242 8.83 -46.11 10.61
CA PHE A 242 10.10 -46.73 10.22
C PHE A 242 11.30 -45.78 10.21
N GLU A 243 11.14 -44.53 9.74
CA GLU A 243 12.27 -43.59 9.69
C GLU A 243 12.48 -42.85 11.00
N LYS A 244 11.39 -42.52 11.71
CA LYS A 244 11.44 -41.76 12.96
C LYS A 244 11.30 -42.62 14.22
N GLY A 245 10.96 -43.90 14.09
CA GLY A 245 10.83 -44.83 15.21
C GLY A 245 9.66 -44.51 16.15
N LEU A 246 8.62 -43.81 15.68
CA LEU A 246 7.51 -43.36 16.50
C LEU A 246 6.45 -44.46 16.64
N THR A 247 6.37 -45.09 17.80
CA THR A 247 5.38 -46.14 18.11
C THR A 247 3.96 -45.61 18.34
N VAL A 248 3.79 -44.29 18.40
CA VAL A 248 2.47 -43.63 18.47
C VAL A 248 1.83 -43.45 17.08
N THR A 249 2.58 -43.77 16.02
CA THR A 249 2.10 -43.61 14.65
C THR A 249 1.07 -44.70 14.29
N ALA A 250 0.06 -44.32 13.52
CA ALA A 250 -1.00 -45.23 13.10
C ALA A 250 -0.47 -46.37 12.22
N VAL A 251 -0.87 -47.60 12.51
CA VAL A 251 -0.55 -48.83 11.76
C VAL A 251 -1.81 -49.47 11.21
N CYS A 252 -1.71 -50.56 10.47
CA CYS A 252 -2.85 -51.23 9.83
C CYS A 252 -4.02 -51.48 10.81
N THR A 253 -3.73 -51.93 12.03
CA THR A 253 -4.74 -52.21 13.06
C THR A 253 -5.35 -50.95 13.68
N SER A 254 -4.71 -49.79 13.58
CA SER A 254 -5.27 -48.50 14.01
C SER A 254 -6.46 -48.09 13.16
N CYS A 255 -6.47 -48.47 11.88
CA CYS A 255 -7.56 -48.17 10.95
C CYS A 255 -8.52 -49.35 10.76
N HIS A 256 -8.02 -50.59 10.66
CA HIS A 256 -8.84 -51.77 10.31
C HIS A 256 -9.32 -52.62 11.49
N SER A 257 -8.97 -52.28 12.73
CA SER A 257 -9.08 -53.14 13.93
C SER A 257 -8.16 -54.38 13.86
N ALA A 258 -7.75 -54.91 15.01
CA ALA A 258 -6.88 -56.08 15.09
C ALA A 258 -7.65 -57.40 14.97
N HIS A 259 -8.85 -57.47 15.56
CA HIS A 259 -9.66 -58.70 15.62
C HIS A 259 -11.04 -58.54 15.00
N ALA A 260 -11.43 -57.34 14.54
CA ALA A 260 -12.74 -57.08 13.94
C ALA A 260 -12.60 -56.44 12.54
N ILE A 261 -11.78 -57.06 11.68
CA ILE A 261 -11.51 -56.56 10.32
C ILE A 261 -12.75 -56.80 9.45
N LEU A 262 -13.49 -55.74 9.14
CA LEU A 262 -14.74 -55.74 8.36
C LEU A 262 -14.59 -54.96 7.04
N PRO A 263 -15.36 -55.28 5.99
CA PRO A 263 -15.30 -54.55 4.73
C PRO A 263 -15.76 -53.09 4.90
N HIS A 264 -15.22 -52.17 4.10
CA HIS A 264 -15.51 -50.73 4.19
C HIS A 264 -16.99 -50.37 3.98
N THR A 265 -17.75 -51.24 3.32
CA THR A 265 -19.20 -51.09 3.10
C THR A 265 -20.03 -51.47 4.33
N ASP A 266 -19.48 -52.21 5.30
CA ASP A 266 -20.19 -52.56 6.54
C ASP A 266 -20.27 -51.32 7.45
N PRO A 267 -21.46 -50.90 7.90
CA PRO A 267 -21.63 -49.76 8.81
C PRO A 267 -20.90 -49.89 10.15
N ARG A 268 -20.50 -51.11 10.55
CA ARG A 268 -19.71 -51.37 11.77
C ARG A 268 -18.21 -51.26 11.55
N SER A 269 -17.76 -51.15 10.29
CA SER A 269 -16.34 -51.05 9.96
C SER A 269 -15.79 -49.67 10.34
N THR A 270 -14.63 -49.65 10.97
CA THR A 270 -13.91 -48.41 11.35
C THR A 270 -13.49 -47.58 10.14
N ILE A 271 -13.39 -48.19 8.95
CA ILE A 271 -13.07 -47.51 7.69
C ILE A 271 -14.30 -47.20 6.83
N ASN A 272 -15.52 -47.39 7.35
CA ASN A 272 -16.72 -46.95 6.65
C ASN A 272 -16.74 -45.42 6.54
N ALA A 273 -17.21 -44.85 5.42
CA ALA A 273 -17.23 -43.41 5.18
C ALA A 273 -17.88 -42.60 6.33
N LYS A 274 -18.89 -43.16 7.02
CA LYS A 274 -19.55 -42.52 8.16
C LYS A 274 -18.74 -42.57 9.46
N ASN A 275 -17.88 -43.56 9.61
CA ASN A 275 -17.07 -43.78 10.82
C ASN A 275 -15.65 -43.21 10.70
N LEU A 276 -15.20 -42.94 9.46
CA LEU A 276 -13.83 -42.60 9.12
C LEU A 276 -13.30 -41.37 9.87
N ALA A 277 -14.11 -40.31 9.99
CA ALA A 277 -13.74 -39.13 10.75
C ALA A 277 -13.45 -39.47 12.22
N GLY A 278 -14.32 -40.28 12.84
CA GLY A 278 -14.14 -40.76 14.22
C GLY A 278 -12.87 -41.61 14.37
N THR A 279 -12.54 -42.44 13.39
CA THR A 279 -11.30 -43.24 13.37
C THR A 279 -10.06 -42.36 13.29
N CYS A 280 -10.03 -41.37 12.40
CA CYS A 280 -8.89 -40.45 12.26
C CYS A 280 -8.71 -39.57 13.50
N MET A 281 -9.80 -39.13 14.12
CA MET A 281 -9.79 -38.28 15.33
C MET A 281 -9.25 -38.98 16.57
N GLN A 282 -9.07 -40.31 16.56
CA GLN A 282 -8.40 -41.02 17.65
C GLN A 282 -6.95 -40.57 17.84
N CYS A 283 -6.30 -40.10 16.76
CA CYS A 283 -4.91 -39.62 16.80
C CYS A 283 -4.79 -38.14 16.39
N HIS A 284 -5.66 -37.66 15.49
CA HIS A 284 -5.63 -36.26 15.03
C HIS A 284 -6.67 -35.41 15.77
N ALA A 285 -6.30 -34.91 16.95
CA ALA A 285 -7.14 -33.97 17.69
C ALA A 285 -7.28 -32.63 16.93
N GLN A 286 -8.48 -32.02 16.98
CA GLN A 286 -8.80 -30.73 16.33
C GLN A 286 -8.72 -30.71 14.79
N ILE A 287 -8.99 -31.84 14.11
CA ILE A 287 -9.12 -31.89 12.64
C ILE A 287 -10.05 -30.78 12.13
N GLU A 288 -11.14 -30.51 12.83
CA GLU A 288 -12.11 -29.47 12.49
C GLU A 288 -11.48 -28.07 12.49
N ARG A 289 -10.58 -27.77 13.44
CA ARG A 289 -9.95 -26.44 13.56
C ARG A 289 -8.95 -26.17 12.44
N VAL A 290 -8.21 -27.20 12.02
CA VAL A 290 -7.22 -27.07 10.95
C VAL A 290 -7.87 -27.02 9.57
N HIS A 291 -9.04 -27.66 9.40
CA HIS A 291 -9.78 -27.63 8.13
C HIS A 291 -10.73 -26.44 8.00
N ARG A 292 -11.06 -25.70 9.08
CA ARG A 292 -11.89 -24.49 9.00
C ARG A 292 -11.40 -23.44 7.99
N LYS A 293 -10.08 -23.34 7.77
CA LYS A 293 -9.49 -22.46 6.75
C LYS A 293 -9.75 -22.89 5.31
N VAL A 294 -10.27 -24.09 5.11
CA VAL A 294 -10.43 -24.76 3.81
C VAL A 294 -11.87 -25.24 3.62
N ILE A 295 -12.61 -25.53 4.68
CA ILE A 295 -13.99 -26.03 4.68
C ILE A 295 -14.77 -25.30 5.76
N ASN A 296 -15.91 -24.72 5.42
CA ASN A 296 -16.78 -23.98 6.33
C ASN A 296 -17.02 -24.75 7.65
N GLY A 297 -16.66 -24.10 8.77
CA GLY A 297 -16.70 -24.70 10.10
C GLY A 297 -18.08 -25.18 10.56
N GLU A 298 -19.15 -24.52 10.11
CA GLU A 298 -20.51 -24.89 10.48
C GLU A 298 -20.97 -26.20 9.83
N LEU A 299 -20.41 -26.56 8.67
CA LEU A 299 -20.77 -27.79 7.96
C LEU A 299 -20.40 -29.03 8.77
N TRP A 300 -19.34 -28.97 9.57
CA TRP A 300 -18.88 -30.10 10.40
C TRP A 300 -19.92 -30.54 11.44
N GLU A 301 -20.77 -29.61 11.88
CA GLU A 301 -21.79 -29.86 12.90
C GLU A 301 -23.20 -29.97 12.29
N LYS A 302 -23.54 -29.07 11.35
CA LYS A 302 -24.91 -28.95 10.83
C LYS A 302 -25.19 -29.85 9.63
N GLN A 303 -24.21 -30.02 8.74
CA GLN A 303 -24.39 -30.72 7.46
C GLN A 303 -23.13 -31.51 7.04
N PRO A 304 -22.66 -32.47 7.86
CA PRO A 304 -21.38 -33.15 7.64
C PRO A 304 -21.33 -34.02 6.37
N HIS A 305 -22.49 -34.35 5.81
CA HIS A 305 -22.61 -35.08 4.54
C HIS A 305 -22.24 -34.22 3.31
N LEU A 306 -22.16 -32.90 3.44
CA LEU A 306 -21.71 -31.99 2.37
C LEU A 306 -20.18 -31.84 2.33
N ILE A 307 -19.48 -32.39 3.34
CA ILE A 307 -18.03 -32.40 3.43
C ILE A 307 -17.51 -33.65 2.72
N PRO A 308 -16.54 -33.55 1.78
CA PRO A 308 -15.87 -34.71 1.21
C PRO A 308 -15.29 -35.62 2.30
N ALA A 309 -15.33 -36.94 2.13
CA ALA A 309 -14.70 -37.86 3.08
C ALA A 309 -13.19 -37.56 3.16
N CYS A 310 -12.57 -37.77 4.32
CA CYS A 310 -11.15 -37.44 4.51
C CYS A 310 -10.26 -38.08 3.43
N ILE A 311 -10.61 -39.29 2.98
CA ILE A 311 -9.87 -40.03 1.95
C ILE A 311 -10.07 -39.51 0.52
N ASP A 312 -11.13 -38.73 0.27
CA ASP A 312 -11.35 -38.07 -1.03
C ASP A 312 -10.31 -36.98 -1.28
N CYS A 313 -9.71 -36.47 -0.20
CA CYS A 313 -8.63 -35.50 -0.20
C CYS A 313 -7.26 -36.09 0.21
N HIS A 314 -7.22 -37.19 0.97
CA HIS A 314 -6.01 -37.80 1.54
C HIS A 314 -5.90 -39.32 1.28
N GLN A 315 -4.86 -39.77 0.58
CA GLN A 315 -4.61 -41.22 0.42
C GLN A 315 -4.15 -41.86 1.75
N PRO A 316 -4.85 -42.88 2.28
CA PRO A 316 -4.56 -43.46 3.60
C PRO A 316 -3.28 -44.31 3.63
N HIS A 317 -2.84 -44.79 2.47
CA HIS A 317 -1.64 -45.62 2.32
C HIS A 317 -0.58 -44.95 1.43
N LYS A 318 -0.51 -43.63 1.16
CA LYS A 318 0.56 -43.08 0.28
C LYS A 318 0.94 -41.64 0.62
N ILE A 319 2.22 -41.27 0.52
CA ILE A 319 2.67 -39.86 0.59
C ILE A 319 2.23 -39.11 -0.68
N ARG A 320 1.09 -38.42 -0.56
CA ARG A 320 0.62 -37.29 -1.40
C ARG A 320 0.28 -37.49 -2.89
N LYS A 321 -0.93 -36.97 -3.17
CA LYS A 321 -1.56 -36.56 -4.44
C LYS A 321 -1.66 -37.59 -5.56
N VAL A 322 -2.71 -38.41 -5.50
CA VAL A 322 -3.56 -38.69 -6.68
C VAL A 322 -5.01 -38.87 -6.22
N PHE A 323 -5.90 -38.21 -6.94
CA PHE A 323 -7.35 -38.27 -6.88
C PHE A 323 -7.85 -39.72 -6.90
N TYR A 324 -8.96 -39.97 -6.22
CA TYR A 324 -9.69 -41.23 -6.33
C TYR A 324 -9.99 -41.52 -7.82
N GLU A 325 -9.61 -42.69 -8.35
CA GLU A 325 -10.25 -43.23 -9.57
C GLU A 325 -11.65 -43.76 -9.27
N ALA A 326 -11.98 -43.98 -8.00
CA ALA A 326 -13.29 -44.46 -7.56
C ALA A 326 -14.27 -43.33 -7.18
N GLY A 327 -13.90 -42.07 -7.46
CA GLY A 327 -14.79 -40.91 -7.43
C GLY A 327 -15.10 -40.55 -8.87
N MET A 328 -16.36 -40.27 -9.20
CA MET A 328 -16.79 -40.02 -10.57
C MET A 328 -15.79 -39.15 -11.34
N ALA A 329 -15.23 -39.69 -12.43
CA ALA A 329 -14.25 -38.99 -13.21
C ALA A 329 -14.91 -37.79 -13.90
N ASN A 330 -14.16 -36.71 -14.14
CA ASN A 330 -14.67 -35.59 -14.94
C ASN A 330 -15.21 -36.08 -16.30
N ARG A 331 -14.59 -37.12 -16.87
CA ARG A 331 -15.04 -37.78 -18.10
C ARG A 331 -16.49 -38.27 -18.01
N ASP A 332 -16.92 -38.78 -16.86
CA ASP A 332 -18.27 -39.31 -16.68
C ASP A 332 -19.29 -38.18 -16.74
N CYS A 333 -19.01 -37.04 -16.09
CA CYS A 333 -19.83 -35.83 -16.18
C CYS A 333 -19.81 -35.24 -17.60
N LEU A 334 -18.61 -35.11 -18.18
CA LEU A 334 -18.39 -34.49 -19.49
C LEU A 334 -18.94 -35.33 -20.64
N SER A 335 -19.18 -36.63 -20.46
CA SER A 335 -19.86 -37.47 -21.46
C SER A 335 -21.22 -36.90 -21.93
N CYS A 336 -21.89 -36.18 -21.02
CA CYS A 336 -23.10 -35.41 -21.30
C CYS A 336 -22.82 -33.92 -21.37
N HIS A 337 -22.12 -33.36 -20.37
CA HIS A 337 -21.97 -31.92 -20.20
C HIS A 337 -21.04 -31.25 -21.24
N SER A 338 -20.26 -31.99 -22.01
CA SER A 338 -19.49 -31.44 -23.14
C SER A 338 -20.33 -31.16 -24.39
N LYS A 339 -21.63 -31.47 -24.38
CA LYS A 339 -22.51 -31.28 -25.54
C LYS A 339 -23.08 -29.84 -25.57
N PRO A 340 -22.81 -29.02 -26.61
CA PRO A 340 -23.21 -27.60 -26.65
C PRO A 340 -24.72 -27.34 -26.57
N ASP A 341 -25.53 -28.32 -26.98
CA ASP A 341 -26.98 -28.25 -27.02
C ASP A 341 -27.66 -28.77 -25.75
N LEU A 342 -26.89 -29.33 -24.80
CA LEU A 342 -27.42 -29.83 -23.54
C LEU A 342 -28.00 -28.68 -22.72
N ALA A 343 -29.28 -28.78 -22.41
CA ALA A 343 -30.01 -27.81 -21.62
C ALA A 343 -31.06 -28.50 -20.75
N MET A 344 -31.43 -27.84 -19.66
CA MET A 344 -32.59 -28.21 -18.85
C MET A 344 -33.55 -27.04 -18.73
N GLU A 345 -34.80 -27.33 -18.40
CA GLU A 345 -35.78 -26.32 -18.03
C GLU A 345 -35.73 -26.11 -16.52
N ARG A 346 -35.55 -24.86 -16.07
CA ARG A 346 -35.57 -24.48 -14.66
C ARG A 346 -36.40 -23.22 -14.53
N ASP A 347 -37.45 -23.25 -13.72
CA ASP A 347 -38.36 -22.13 -13.47
C ASP A 347 -38.94 -21.51 -14.77
N GLY A 348 -39.26 -22.36 -15.77
CA GLY A 348 -39.81 -21.93 -17.07
C GLY A 348 -38.79 -21.34 -18.03
N VAL A 349 -37.50 -21.36 -17.70
CA VAL A 349 -36.41 -20.86 -18.55
C VAL A 349 -35.51 -22.02 -18.98
N ARG A 350 -35.16 -22.06 -20.28
CA ARG A 350 -34.17 -23.01 -20.80
C ARG A 350 -32.76 -22.58 -20.37
N VAL A 351 -32.13 -23.38 -19.53
CA VAL A 351 -30.78 -23.16 -19.00
C VAL A 351 -29.80 -24.13 -19.64
N SER A 352 -28.70 -23.62 -20.20
CA SER A 352 -27.64 -24.48 -20.75
C SER A 352 -26.90 -25.21 -19.63
N LEU A 353 -26.62 -26.50 -19.87
CA LEU A 353 -25.80 -27.35 -19.02
C LEU A 353 -24.42 -27.63 -19.63
N TYR A 354 -24.11 -27.00 -20.76
CA TYR A 354 -22.83 -27.16 -21.46
C TYR A 354 -21.66 -26.66 -20.60
N VAL A 355 -20.59 -27.45 -20.61
CA VAL A 355 -19.30 -27.15 -20.01
C VAL A 355 -18.23 -27.30 -21.09
N ASP A 356 -17.53 -26.21 -21.36
CA ASP A 356 -16.36 -26.23 -22.23
C ASP A 356 -15.18 -26.85 -21.48
N GLU A 357 -14.81 -28.06 -21.89
CA GLU A 357 -13.74 -28.85 -21.29
C GLU A 357 -12.39 -28.14 -21.38
N ALA A 358 -12.08 -27.50 -22.52
CA ALA A 358 -10.83 -26.78 -22.69
C ALA A 358 -10.77 -25.54 -21.79
N ALA A 359 -11.89 -24.82 -21.65
CA ALA A 359 -11.97 -23.67 -20.74
C ALA A 359 -11.84 -24.07 -19.27
N HIS A 360 -12.42 -25.22 -18.87
CA HIS A 360 -12.26 -25.75 -17.52
C HIS A 360 -10.82 -26.21 -17.24
N ALA A 361 -10.20 -26.93 -18.19
CA ALA A 361 -8.81 -27.38 -18.08
C ALA A 361 -7.81 -26.20 -18.02
N ALA A 362 -8.16 -25.03 -18.57
CA ALA A 362 -7.35 -23.81 -18.48
C ALA A 362 -7.68 -22.95 -17.24
N SER A 363 -8.66 -23.35 -16.42
CA SER A 363 -9.12 -22.58 -15.26
C SER A 363 -8.17 -22.71 -14.06
N ALA A 364 -8.39 -21.87 -13.05
CA ALA A 364 -7.73 -21.96 -11.75
C ALA A 364 -8.10 -23.26 -10.98
N HIS A 365 -9.22 -23.89 -11.35
CA HIS A 365 -9.76 -25.12 -10.77
C HIS A 365 -9.53 -26.36 -11.65
N ALA A 366 -8.62 -26.29 -12.64
CA ALA A 366 -8.34 -27.41 -13.55
C ALA A 366 -7.92 -28.71 -12.83
N ASP A 367 -7.38 -28.60 -11.61
CA ASP A 367 -6.99 -29.71 -10.75
C ASP A 367 -8.14 -30.19 -9.84
N ARG A 368 -9.38 -29.75 -10.06
CA ARG A 368 -10.56 -30.15 -9.29
C ARG A 368 -11.49 -31.01 -10.12
N THR A 369 -12.10 -32.01 -9.47
CA THR A 369 -13.12 -32.83 -10.13
C THR A 369 -14.49 -32.17 -10.03
N CYS A 370 -15.39 -32.46 -10.97
CA CYS A 370 -16.73 -31.87 -11.00
C CYS A 370 -17.48 -32.12 -9.67
N VAL A 371 -17.33 -33.30 -9.08
CA VAL A 371 -17.96 -33.68 -7.81
C VAL A 371 -17.39 -32.99 -6.57
N GLN A 372 -16.21 -32.36 -6.67
CA GLN A 372 -15.68 -31.53 -5.58
C GLN A 372 -16.41 -30.19 -5.45
N CYS A 373 -16.94 -29.68 -6.55
CA CYS A 373 -17.80 -28.49 -6.55
C CYS A 373 -19.29 -28.85 -6.46
N HIS A 374 -19.69 -29.95 -7.11
CA HIS A 374 -21.03 -30.51 -7.06
C HIS A 374 -21.12 -31.65 -6.02
N SER A 375 -21.01 -31.30 -4.74
CA SER A 375 -20.95 -32.25 -3.62
C SER A 375 -22.21 -33.10 -3.41
N GLU A 376 -23.33 -32.74 -4.05
CA GLU A 376 -24.60 -33.47 -3.98
C GLU A 376 -24.70 -34.64 -4.97
N VAL A 377 -23.66 -34.90 -5.79
CA VAL A 377 -23.65 -36.02 -6.75
C VAL A 377 -23.58 -37.37 -6.03
N THR A 378 -24.45 -38.31 -6.41
CA THR A 378 -24.52 -39.65 -5.81
C THR A 378 -24.09 -40.72 -6.81
N PRO A 379 -22.87 -41.29 -6.70
CA PRO A 379 -22.33 -42.24 -7.69
C PRO A 379 -23.12 -43.54 -7.86
N SER A 380 -23.93 -43.92 -6.87
CA SER A 380 -24.74 -45.14 -6.92
C SER A 380 -26.05 -45.01 -7.70
N HIS A 381 -26.39 -43.83 -8.22
CA HIS A 381 -27.59 -43.60 -9.03
C HIS A 381 -27.32 -43.85 -10.53
N GLU A 382 -28.35 -44.20 -11.30
CA GLU A 382 -28.24 -44.39 -12.76
C GLU A 382 -27.86 -43.09 -13.49
N ARG A 383 -28.37 -41.95 -13.00
CA ARG A 383 -27.89 -40.60 -13.38
C ARG A 383 -27.33 -39.90 -12.13
N PRO A 384 -26.02 -40.00 -11.86
CA PRO A 384 -25.44 -39.51 -10.61
C PRO A 384 -25.65 -38.02 -10.30
N CYS A 385 -25.91 -37.19 -11.31
CA CYS A 385 -26.22 -35.77 -11.13
C CYS A 385 -27.71 -35.47 -10.84
N ASP A 386 -28.60 -36.47 -10.79
CA ASP A 386 -30.03 -36.28 -10.47
C ASP A 386 -30.32 -35.77 -9.06
N THR A 387 -29.34 -35.93 -8.18
CA THR A 387 -29.37 -35.57 -6.77
C THR A 387 -28.91 -34.14 -6.52
N VAL A 388 -28.33 -33.47 -7.53
CA VAL A 388 -27.91 -32.06 -7.45
C VAL A 388 -29.13 -31.14 -7.52
N ARG A 389 -29.43 -30.49 -6.40
CA ARG A 389 -30.58 -29.58 -6.23
C ARG A 389 -30.13 -28.14 -5.98
N SER A 390 -28.99 -27.95 -5.32
CA SER A 390 -28.48 -26.63 -4.96
C SER A 390 -27.49 -26.06 -5.98
N LYS A 391 -27.20 -24.76 -5.86
CA LYS A 391 -26.09 -24.12 -6.59
C LYS A 391 -24.79 -24.45 -5.86
N VAL A 392 -23.68 -24.49 -6.60
CA VAL A 392 -22.34 -24.64 -6.01
C VAL A 392 -22.10 -23.54 -4.98
N ASP A 393 -21.82 -23.94 -3.74
CA ASP A 393 -21.44 -23.03 -2.68
C ASP A 393 -19.91 -22.90 -2.62
N CYS A 394 -19.41 -21.76 -3.09
CA CYS A 394 -17.99 -21.45 -3.04
C CYS A 394 -17.45 -21.39 -1.60
N SER A 395 -18.29 -21.17 -0.58
CA SER A 395 -17.88 -21.07 0.83
C SER A 395 -17.31 -22.39 1.36
N VAL A 396 -17.62 -23.50 0.70
CA VAL A 396 -17.06 -24.82 1.00
C VAL A 396 -15.55 -24.84 0.84
N CYS A 397 -14.96 -23.99 -0.02
CA CYS A 397 -13.50 -23.88 -0.21
C CYS A 397 -12.95 -22.46 -0.01
N HIS A 398 -13.80 -21.43 -0.12
CA HIS A 398 -13.45 -20.01 -0.08
C HIS A 398 -14.20 -19.28 1.05
N GLU A 399 -14.27 -19.89 2.24
CA GLU A 399 -14.96 -19.33 3.41
C GLU A 399 -14.58 -17.87 3.64
N ASP A 400 -13.28 -17.55 3.73
CA ASP A 400 -12.80 -16.20 4.01
C ASP A 400 -13.27 -15.18 2.96
N GLN A 401 -13.18 -15.52 1.66
CA GLN A 401 -13.57 -14.62 0.58
C GLN A 401 -15.08 -14.43 0.51
N VAL A 402 -15.84 -15.51 0.72
CA VAL A 402 -17.31 -15.45 0.76
C VAL A 402 -17.77 -14.65 1.98
N ALA A 403 -17.16 -14.85 3.14
CA ALA A 403 -17.47 -14.10 4.36
C ALA A 403 -17.10 -12.62 4.22
N GLN A 404 -16.00 -12.27 3.54
CA GLN A 404 -15.70 -10.89 3.19
C GLN A 404 -16.78 -10.31 2.28
N TYR A 405 -17.13 -11.01 1.20
CA TYR A 405 -18.13 -10.55 0.22
C TYR A 405 -19.49 -10.32 0.89
N GLN A 406 -19.94 -11.25 1.73
CA GLN A 406 -21.20 -11.13 2.47
C GLN A 406 -21.24 -9.89 3.37
N ARG A 407 -20.09 -9.46 3.90
CA ARG A 407 -19.97 -8.23 4.70
C ARG A 407 -19.79 -6.97 3.84
N SER A 408 -19.35 -7.09 2.60
CA SER A 408 -19.15 -5.95 1.70
C SER A 408 -20.48 -5.29 1.31
N ILE A 409 -20.43 -4.05 0.80
CA ILE A 409 -21.63 -3.36 0.32
C ILE A 409 -22.29 -4.12 -0.85
N HIS A 410 -21.49 -4.77 -1.72
CA HIS A 410 -22.04 -5.59 -2.79
C HIS A 410 -22.79 -6.81 -2.25
N GLY A 411 -22.21 -7.56 -1.32
CA GLY A 411 -22.90 -8.72 -0.74
C GLY A 411 -24.10 -8.34 0.12
N GLN A 412 -24.04 -7.23 0.86
CA GLN A 412 -25.18 -6.71 1.62
C GLN A 412 -26.35 -6.32 0.71
N LEU A 413 -26.08 -5.67 -0.44
CA LEU A 413 -27.13 -5.30 -1.41
C LEU A 413 -27.66 -6.55 -2.14
N SER A 414 -26.79 -7.49 -2.50
CA SER A 414 -27.19 -8.76 -3.11
C SER A 414 -28.09 -9.58 -2.18
N ALA A 415 -27.76 -9.65 -0.89
CA ALA A 415 -28.58 -10.33 0.13
C ALA A 415 -29.96 -9.69 0.31
N LYS A 416 -30.09 -8.39 0.01
CA LYS A 416 -31.38 -7.66 0.00
C LYS A 416 -32.17 -7.85 -1.31
N GLY A 417 -31.62 -8.60 -2.28
CA GLY A 417 -32.25 -8.86 -3.57
C GLY A 417 -32.13 -7.69 -4.56
N ASP A 418 -31.14 -6.82 -4.40
CA ASP A 418 -30.89 -5.72 -5.34
C ASP A 418 -30.39 -6.27 -6.69
N PRO A 419 -31.13 -6.05 -7.81
CA PRO A 419 -30.78 -6.62 -9.11
C PRO A 419 -29.53 -5.98 -9.76
N ASP A 420 -29.06 -4.85 -9.24
CA ASP A 420 -27.85 -4.19 -9.74
C ASP A 420 -26.61 -4.50 -8.88
N ALA A 421 -26.77 -5.23 -7.77
CA ALA A 421 -25.66 -5.64 -6.93
C ALA A 421 -24.89 -6.80 -7.57
N PRO A 422 -23.56 -6.68 -7.78
CA PRO A 422 -22.79 -7.73 -8.41
C PRO A 422 -22.64 -8.94 -7.47
N VAL A 423 -22.75 -10.14 -8.03
CA VAL A 423 -22.46 -11.42 -7.39
C VAL A 423 -21.10 -11.96 -7.80
N CYS A 424 -20.65 -13.04 -7.16
CA CYS A 424 -19.35 -13.66 -7.45
C CYS A 424 -19.15 -13.91 -8.96
N LEU A 425 -20.20 -14.29 -9.68
CA LEU A 425 -20.19 -14.68 -11.10
C LEU A 425 -20.24 -13.49 -12.07
N ASP A 426 -20.39 -12.26 -11.58
CA ASP A 426 -20.22 -11.05 -12.40
C ASP A 426 -18.73 -10.69 -12.55
N CYS A 427 -17.91 -11.14 -11.59
CA CYS A 427 -16.46 -10.94 -11.54
C CYS A 427 -15.66 -12.20 -11.90
N HIS A 428 -16.20 -13.38 -11.58
CA HIS A 428 -15.61 -14.70 -11.83
C HIS A 428 -16.44 -15.51 -12.85
N SER A 429 -15.91 -16.64 -13.32
CA SER A 429 -16.60 -17.52 -14.29
C SER A 429 -16.96 -18.86 -13.66
N TYR A 430 -18.13 -19.42 -14.00
CA TYR A 430 -18.62 -20.70 -13.47
C TYR A 430 -17.56 -21.83 -13.55
N HIS A 431 -17.14 -22.16 -14.77
CA HIS A 431 -16.18 -23.25 -15.03
C HIS A 431 -14.86 -22.79 -15.64
N ALA A 432 -14.71 -21.49 -15.93
CA ALA A 432 -13.52 -20.94 -16.58
C ALA A 432 -12.89 -19.79 -15.76
N THR A 433 -13.03 -19.81 -14.43
CA THR A 433 -12.38 -18.82 -13.56
C THR A 433 -10.87 -18.90 -13.71
N GLN A 434 -10.23 -17.79 -14.08
CA GLN A 434 -8.78 -17.75 -14.28
C GLN A 434 -8.04 -17.23 -13.04
N ARG A 435 -6.75 -17.55 -12.93
CA ARG A 435 -5.89 -17.02 -11.86
C ARG A 435 -5.71 -15.51 -12.04
N LYS A 436 -5.66 -14.74 -10.93
CA LYS A 436 -5.42 -13.29 -10.96
C LYS A 436 -4.08 -12.86 -11.59
N THR A 437 -3.16 -13.81 -11.80
CA THR A 437 -1.88 -13.59 -12.47
C THR A 437 -1.94 -13.77 -13.99
N SER A 438 -3.05 -14.32 -14.51
CA SER A 438 -3.25 -14.52 -15.94
C SER A 438 -3.63 -13.19 -16.61
N PRO A 439 -2.94 -12.72 -17.66
CA PRO A 439 -3.26 -11.47 -18.35
C PRO A 439 -4.68 -11.41 -18.95
N THR A 440 -5.29 -12.57 -19.24
CA THR A 440 -6.66 -12.69 -19.76
C THR A 440 -7.73 -12.73 -18.66
N SER A 441 -7.33 -12.79 -17.39
CA SER A 441 -8.28 -12.84 -16.27
C SER A 441 -8.93 -11.47 -16.07
N PRO A 442 -10.26 -11.38 -15.85
CA PRO A 442 -10.92 -10.13 -15.47
C PRO A 442 -10.32 -9.48 -14.20
N THR A 443 -9.76 -10.29 -13.29
CA THR A 443 -9.17 -9.86 -12.01
C THR A 443 -7.66 -9.62 -12.08
N PHE A 444 -7.06 -9.70 -13.27
CA PHE A 444 -5.68 -9.26 -13.47
C PHE A 444 -5.58 -7.75 -13.31
N ALA A 445 -4.52 -7.24 -12.68
CA ALA A 445 -4.40 -5.84 -12.29
C ALA A 445 -4.75 -4.84 -13.42
N ARG A 446 -4.30 -5.10 -14.66
CA ARG A 446 -4.60 -4.27 -15.83
C ARG A 446 -6.09 -4.25 -16.22
N ASN A 447 -6.81 -5.33 -15.93
CA ASN A 447 -8.21 -5.53 -16.31
C ASN A 447 -9.19 -5.08 -15.22
N VAL A 448 -8.75 -4.98 -13.96
CA VAL A 448 -9.58 -4.57 -12.81
C VAL A 448 -10.33 -3.25 -13.05
N PRO A 449 -9.71 -2.15 -13.54
CA PRO A 449 -10.45 -0.91 -13.79
C PRO A 449 -11.60 -1.10 -14.79
N ASN A 450 -11.39 -1.89 -15.84
CA ASN A 450 -12.44 -2.19 -16.81
C ASN A 450 -13.52 -3.13 -16.26
N LEU A 451 -13.17 -4.03 -15.35
CA LEU A 451 -14.13 -4.89 -14.65
C LEU A 451 -15.08 -4.03 -13.79
N CYS A 452 -14.53 -3.18 -12.92
CA CYS A 452 -15.31 -2.28 -12.07
C CYS A 452 -16.13 -1.27 -12.89
N ALA A 453 -15.58 -0.80 -14.02
CA ALA A 453 -16.23 0.16 -14.89
C ALA A 453 -17.53 -0.33 -15.54
N ARG A 454 -17.79 -1.65 -15.57
CA ARG A 454 -19.06 -2.19 -16.08
C ARG A 454 -20.28 -1.69 -15.29
N CYS A 455 -20.08 -1.31 -14.03
CA CYS A 455 -21.14 -0.78 -13.18
C CYS A 455 -20.84 0.66 -12.70
N HIS A 456 -19.57 1.02 -12.51
CA HIS A 456 -19.16 2.29 -11.90
C HIS A 456 -18.78 3.41 -12.89
N ARG A 457 -18.73 3.14 -14.19
CA ARG A 457 -18.51 4.21 -15.18
C ARG A 457 -19.72 5.13 -15.25
N ALA A 458 -19.51 6.41 -15.53
CA ALA A 458 -20.60 7.37 -15.70
C ALA A 458 -21.67 6.84 -16.68
N GLY A 459 -22.94 6.90 -16.24
CA GLY A 459 -24.10 6.39 -17.00
C GLY A 459 -24.45 4.91 -16.73
N GLU A 460 -23.59 4.15 -16.07
CA GLU A 460 -23.86 2.75 -15.71
C GLU A 460 -24.65 2.62 -14.40
N LYS A 461 -25.18 1.42 -14.16
CA LYS A 461 -26.17 1.09 -13.11
C LYS A 461 -25.77 1.55 -11.70
N ALA A 462 -24.51 1.39 -11.29
CA ALA A 462 -24.06 1.82 -9.97
C ALA A 462 -23.75 3.32 -9.95
N ALA A 463 -23.14 3.85 -11.01
CA ALA A 463 -22.75 5.26 -11.11
C ALA A 463 -23.94 6.23 -11.03
N VAL A 464 -25.11 5.85 -11.55
CA VAL A 464 -26.33 6.68 -11.45
C VAL A 464 -26.98 6.65 -10.07
N ARG A 465 -26.62 5.67 -9.23
CA ARG A 465 -27.19 5.46 -7.89
C ARG A 465 -26.29 6.00 -6.78
N ILE A 466 -24.98 6.02 -6.98
CA ILE A 466 -24.01 6.55 -6.01
C ILE A 466 -23.85 8.06 -6.19
N HIS A 467 -23.99 8.82 -5.11
CA HIS A 467 -23.64 10.24 -5.10
C HIS A 467 -22.13 10.36 -4.93
N ALA A 468 -21.42 10.51 -6.05
CA ALA A 468 -19.99 10.77 -6.08
C ALA A 468 -19.69 12.25 -6.36
N ASP A 469 -18.69 12.81 -5.67
CA ASP A 469 -18.22 14.18 -5.91
C ASP A 469 -17.54 14.35 -7.29
N VAL A 470 -17.12 13.24 -7.91
CA VAL A 470 -16.50 13.21 -9.24
C VAL A 470 -17.49 12.59 -10.23
N PRO A 471 -17.86 13.30 -11.32
CA PRO A 471 -18.85 12.82 -12.29
C PRO A 471 -18.52 11.47 -12.94
N ASP A 472 -17.23 11.16 -13.13
CA ASP A 472 -16.75 9.86 -13.60
C ASP A 472 -15.49 9.43 -12.82
N ILE A 473 -15.69 8.57 -11.82
CA ILE A 473 -14.61 8.01 -10.98
C ILE A 473 -13.65 7.14 -11.82
N VAL A 474 -14.16 6.43 -12.82
CA VAL A 474 -13.34 5.53 -13.64
C VAL A 474 -12.43 6.33 -14.56
N ALA A 475 -12.98 7.36 -15.22
CA ALA A 475 -12.20 8.24 -16.08
C ALA A 475 -11.14 9.01 -15.29
N SER A 476 -11.51 9.57 -14.13
CA SER A 476 -10.54 10.28 -13.28
C SER A 476 -9.41 9.37 -12.81
N TYR A 477 -9.71 8.13 -12.37
CA TYR A 477 -8.68 7.15 -12.04
C TYR A 477 -7.78 6.86 -13.24
N ALA A 478 -8.33 6.68 -14.44
CA ALA A 478 -7.55 6.43 -15.65
C ALA A 478 -6.56 7.58 -15.95
N ASP A 479 -6.94 8.82 -15.67
CA ASP A 479 -6.12 10.02 -15.84
C ASP A 479 -5.12 10.26 -14.69
N SER A 480 -5.27 9.55 -13.58
CA SER A 480 -4.35 9.60 -12.44
C SER A 480 -2.99 8.98 -12.79
N ILE A 481 -1.96 9.24 -11.97
CA ILE A 481 -0.67 8.55 -12.13
C ILE A 481 -0.80 7.03 -11.93
N HIS A 482 -1.72 6.56 -11.09
CA HIS A 482 -1.95 5.14 -10.94
C HIS A 482 -2.58 4.53 -12.20
N GLY A 483 -3.59 5.19 -12.77
CA GLY A 483 -4.21 4.79 -14.03
C GLY A 483 -3.22 4.76 -15.18
N ARG A 484 -2.50 5.86 -15.44
CA ARG A 484 -1.48 5.93 -16.49
C ARG A 484 -0.32 4.96 -16.27
N GLY A 485 0.11 4.77 -15.02
CA GLY A 485 1.13 3.78 -14.66
C GLY A 485 0.71 2.37 -15.09
N LEU A 486 -0.57 2.03 -14.89
CA LEU A 486 -1.12 0.73 -15.28
C LEU A 486 -1.36 0.60 -16.80
N THR A 487 -1.94 1.61 -17.46
CA THR A 487 -2.42 1.52 -18.84
C THR A 487 -1.38 1.94 -19.89
N GLU A 488 -0.64 3.01 -19.64
CA GLU A 488 0.37 3.56 -20.57
C GLU A 488 1.75 2.96 -20.31
N SER A 489 2.14 2.83 -19.04
CA SER A 489 3.46 2.31 -18.66
C SER A 489 3.48 0.79 -18.44
N GLY A 490 2.32 0.13 -18.41
CA GLY A 490 2.20 -1.33 -18.23
C GLY A 490 2.62 -1.85 -16.86
N LEU A 491 2.71 -1.00 -15.84
CA LEU A 491 3.19 -1.35 -14.50
C LEU A 491 2.07 -2.01 -13.69
N VAL A 492 2.03 -3.34 -13.69
CA VAL A 492 1.02 -4.15 -12.97
C VAL A 492 1.13 -4.10 -11.45
N VAL A 493 2.21 -3.51 -10.92
CA VAL A 493 2.41 -3.24 -9.48
C VAL A 493 1.71 -1.96 -9.01
N THR A 494 1.17 -1.18 -9.94
CA THR A 494 0.49 0.07 -9.64
C THR A 494 -0.85 -0.20 -8.93
N ALA A 495 -1.22 0.67 -7.99
CA ALA A 495 -2.48 0.55 -7.26
C ALA A 495 -3.68 0.59 -8.20
N THR A 496 -4.62 -0.32 -8.01
CA THR A 496 -5.90 -0.45 -8.71
C THR A 496 -7.07 -0.22 -7.74
N CYS A 497 -8.31 -0.23 -8.24
CA CYS A 497 -9.51 -0.06 -7.42
C CYS A 497 -9.51 -0.97 -6.18
N VAL A 498 -9.14 -2.25 -6.33
CA VAL A 498 -9.16 -3.23 -5.23
C VAL A 498 -8.02 -3.07 -4.22
N ASN A 499 -6.96 -2.33 -4.56
CA ASN A 499 -5.89 -2.01 -3.61
C ASN A 499 -6.35 -0.98 -2.58
N CYS A 500 -7.26 -0.08 -2.97
CA CYS A 500 -7.84 0.90 -2.07
C CYS A 500 -9.15 0.41 -1.45
N HIS A 501 -10.03 -0.22 -2.23
CA HIS A 501 -11.38 -0.60 -1.81
C HIS A 501 -11.54 -2.06 -1.37
N SER A 502 -10.50 -2.89 -1.38
CA SER A 502 -10.60 -4.36 -1.27
C SER A 502 -11.28 -5.02 -2.48
N SER A 503 -11.05 -6.32 -2.67
CA SER A 503 -11.60 -7.09 -3.79
C SER A 503 -12.92 -7.80 -3.46
N HIS A 504 -13.13 -8.13 -2.18
CA HIS A 504 -14.33 -8.80 -1.68
C HIS A 504 -14.84 -8.16 -0.38
N GLY A 505 -14.21 -7.10 0.11
CA GLY A 505 -14.53 -6.48 1.41
C GLY A 505 -14.82 -4.99 1.30
N GLU A 506 -15.25 -4.56 0.12
CA GLU A 506 -15.52 -3.16 -0.19
C GLU A 506 -16.67 -2.60 0.65
N LEU A 507 -16.38 -1.52 1.37
CA LEU A 507 -17.31 -0.84 2.26
C LEU A 507 -17.36 0.67 1.95
N PRO A 508 -18.47 1.36 2.23
CA PRO A 508 -18.57 2.81 2.07
C PRO A 508 -17.51 3.55 2.90
N PRO A 509 -17.08 4.77 2.49
CA PRO A 509 -16.03 5.51 3.19
C PRO A 509 -16.41 5.92 4.63
N ASP A 510 -17.70 6.08 4.92
CA ASP A 510 -18.19 6.41 6.27
C ASP A 510 -18.11 5.23 7.25
N ASP A 511 -17.96 4.01 6.73
CA ASP A 511 -17.84 2.81 7.55
C ASP A 511 -16.44 2.75 8.19
N PRO A 512 -16.32 2.60 9.52
CA PRO A 512 -15.03 2.58 10.21
C PRO A 512 -14.13 1.38 9.82
N ASP A 513 -14.71 0.28 9.35
CA ASP A 513 -13.98 -0.91 8.90
C ASP A 513 -13.55 -0.81 7.43
N SER A 514 -14.00 0.23 6.71
CA SER A 514 -13.61 0.46 5.32
C SER A 514 -12.13 0.83 5.19
N THR A 515 -11.43 0.21 4.24
CA THR A 515 -10.05 0.56 3.89
C THR A 515 -9.93 1.99 3.36
N VAL A 516 -11.00 2.56 2.82
CA VAL A 516 -11.04 3.96 2.37
C VAL A 516 -11.63 4.92 3.41
N ASN A 517 -11.90 4.44 4.63
CA ASN A 517 -12.26 5.33 5.72
C ASN A 517 -11.11 6.29 6.02
N ARG A 518 -11.43 7.56 6.29
CA ARG A 518 -10.45 8.61 6.61
C ARG A 518 -9.39 8.17 7.62
N LYS A 519 -9.78 7.43 8.66
CA LYS A 519 -8.85 6.93 9.70
C LYS A 519 -7.88 5.86 9.19
N ASN A 520 -8.29 5.08 8.18
CA ASN A 520 -7.54 3.97 7.63
C ASN A 520 -6.70 4.36 6.40
N LEU A 521 -6.99 5.50 5.76
CA LEU A 521 -6.30 5.96 4.55
C LEU A 521 -4.77 5.98 4.65
N PRO A 522 -4.13 6.49 5.73
CA PRO A 522 -2.67 6.43 5.84
C PRO A 522 -2.11 5.00 5.75
N ASN A 523 -2.82 4.02 6.32
CA ASN A 523 -2.44 2.60 6.25
C ASN A 523 -2.69 2.02 4.85
N THR A 524 -3.80 2.39 4.22
CA THR A 524 -4.15 1.95 2.86
C THR A 524 -3.15 2.45 1.83
N CYS A 525 -2.81 3.74 1.85
CA CYS A 525 -1.74 4.29 1.01
C CYS A 525 -0.38 3.69 1.38
N GLY A 526 -0.16 3.45 2.68
CA GLY A 526 1.06 2.88 3.24
C GLY A 526 1.37 1.45 2.82
N GLN A 527 0.41 0.69 2.28
CA GLN A 527 0.65 -0.64 1.72
C GLN A 527 1.68 -0.60 0.58
N CYS A 528 1.68 0.48 -0.21
CA CYS A 528 2.65 0.70 -1.28
C CYS A 528 3.64 1.82 -0.94
N HIS A 529 3.22 2.84 -0.17
CA HIS A 529 4.04 4.01 0.19
C HIS A 529 4.53 3.96 1.64
N HIS A 530 5.06 2.81 2.06
CA HIS A 530 5.34 2.53 3.48
C HIS A 530 6.23 3.59 4.15
N GLY A 531 7.36 3.94 3.56
CA GLY A 531 8.27 4.95 4.14
C GLY A 531 7.66 6.36 4.23
N ILE A 532 6.73 6.70 3.32
CA ILE A 532 5.99 7.96 3.40
C ILE A 532 4.96 7.90 4.53
N ALA A 533 4.24 6.79 4.69
CA ALA A 533 3.30 6.59 5.78
C ALA A 533 4.01 6.65 7.15
N GLU A 534 5.18 6.03 7.28
CA GLU A 534 6.01 6.13 8.50
C GLU A 534 6.43 7.57 8.78
N THR A 535 6.90 8.30 7.76
CA THR A 535 7.28 9.71 7.91
C THR A 535 6.09 10.56 8.33
N PHE A 536 4.94 10.38 7.68
CA PHE A 536 3.71 11.10 7.98
C PHE A 536 3.21 10.83 9.39
N ALA A 537 3.31 9.59 9.88
CA ALA A 537 2.95 9.20 11.24
C ALA A 537 3.75 9.94 12.32
N THR A 538 4.93 10.46 12.00
CA THR A 538 5.73 11.30 12.92
C THR A 538 5.39 12.80 12.86
N SER A 539 4.60 13.22 11.86
CA SER A 539 4.29 14.63 11.65
C SER A 539 3.28 15.17 12.66
N ILE A 540 3.23 16.49 12.80
CA ILE A 540 2.22 17.18 13.61
C ILE A 540 0.81 17.01 13.02
N HIS A 541 0.69 16.71 11.72
CA HIS A 541 -0.58 16.41 11.07
C HIS A 541 -1.11 15.02 11.40
N ALA A 542 -0.29 14.12 11.94
CA ALA A 542 -0.75 12.82 12.46
C ALA A 542 -0.81 12.76 13.99
N THR A 543 0.12 13.46 14.67
CA THR A 543 0.32 13.36 16.14
C THR A 543 -0.21 14.55 16.93
N GLY A 544 -0.52 15.66 16.26
CA GLY A 544 -0.98 16.88 16.90
C GLY A 544 -2.39 16.75 17.48
N GLU A 545 -2.80 17.75 18.26
CA GLU A 545 -4.19 17.86 18.67
C GLU A 545 -5.01 18.65 17.62
N PRO A 546 -6.22 18.17 17.26
CA PRO A 546 -7.10 18.93 16.39
C PRO A 546 -7.45 20.27 17.03
N LYS A 547 -7.31 21.37 16.27
CA LYS A 547 -7.61 22.73 16.73
C LYS A 547 -8.96 23.20 16.19
N ASP A 548 -9.64 24.04 16.97
CA ASP A 548 -10.91 24.68 16.59
C ASP A 548 -12.01 23.71 16.11
N GLY A 549 -12.02 22.49 16.68
CA GLY A 549 -12.98 21.43 16.31
C GLY A 549 -12.79 20.83 14.92
N LYS A 550 -11.74 21.21 14.17
CA LYS A 550 -11.41 20.66 12.85
C LYS A 550 -10.62 19.37 12.99
N GLN A 551 -10.86 18.40 12.10
CA GLN A 551 -10.09 17.15 12.06
C GLN A 551 -8.69 17.40 11.48
N LEU A 552 -7.74 16.55 11.86
CA LEU A 552 -6.41 16.55 11.24
C LEU A 552 -6.50 16.08 9.78
N PRO A 553 -5.62 16.60 8.90
CA PRO A 553 -5.59 16.17 7.52
C PRO A 553 -5.01 14.76 7.40
N VAL A 554 -5.47 14.00 6.42
CA VAL A 554 -4.93 12.71 5.99
C VAL A 554 -4.45 12.81 4.55
N CYS A 555 -3.96 11.70 3.98
CA CYS A 555 -3.35 11.69 2.65
C CYS A 555 -4.25 12.32 1.57
N GLU A 556 -5.57 12.09 1.63
CA GLU A 556 -6.50 12.57 0.61
C GLU A 556 -6.79 14.07 0.66
N ASP A 557 -6.62 14.71 1.83
CA ASP A 557 -6.81 16.16 1.97
C ASP A 557 -5.67 16.95 1.31
N CYS A 558 -4.54 16.29 1.04
CA CYS A 558 -3.38 16.88 0.35
C CYS A 558 -3.21 16.36 -1.09
N HIS A 559 -3.70 15.14 -1.37
CA HIS A 559 -3.64 14.50 -2.68
C HIS A 559 -4.99 13.91 -3.07
N SER A 560 -5.54 14.24 -4.23
CA SER A 560 -6.79 13.59 -4.66
C SER A 560 -6.60 12.09 -4.88
N SER A 561 -7.41 11.24 -4.23
CA SER A 561 -7.34 9.77 -4.34
C SER A 561 -7.56 9.25 -5.77
N HIS A 562 -8.52 9.82 -6.51
CA HIS A 562 -8.86 9.39 -7.87
C HIS A 562 -8.22 10.25 -8.97
N SER A 563 -7.64 11.41 -8.67
CA SER A 563 -6.97 12.26 -9.67
C SER A 563 -5.52 12.58 -9.31
N ILE A 564 -4.86 11.70 -8.53
CA ILE A 564 -3.48 11.89 -8.07
C ILE A 564 -2.53 12.10 -9.25
N ARG A 565 -1.67 13.12 -9.15
CA ARG A 565 -0.72 13.54 -10.19
C ARG A 565 0.72 13.26 -9.76
N ARG A 566 1.62 13.17 -10.74
CA ARG A 566 3.06 13.07 -10.43
C ARG A 566 3.59 14.39 -9.87
N HIS A 567 4.51 14.27 -8.92
CA HIS A 567 5.10 15.41 -8.22
C HIS A 567 6.11 16.23 -9.06
N ASP A 568 6.65 15.64 -10.13
CA ASP A 568 7.61 16.27 -11.03
C ASP A 568 6.97 17.07 -12.17
N LEU A 569 5.64 17.01 -12.30
CA LEU A 569 4.92 17.79 -13.30
C LEU A 569 4.83 19.27 -12.87
N PRO A 570 4.96 20.22 -13.83
CA PRO A 570 4.73 21.63 -13.56
C PRO A 570 3.36 21.87 -12.94
N GLY A 571 3.30 22.81 -11.99
CA GLY A 571 2.07 23.17 -11.27
C GLY A 571 1.68 22.24 -10.13
N PHE A 572 2.30 21.05 -9.97
CA PHE A 572 2.01 20.18 -8.83
C PHE A 572 2.29 20.88 -7.49
N ARG A 573 3.46 21.52 -7.37
CA ARG A 573 3.87 22.21 -6.14
C ARG A 573 2.97 23.42 -5.83
N THR A 574 2.46 24.07 -6.86
CA THR A 574 1.49 25.17 -6.73
C THR A 574 0.14 24.65 -6.23
N GLN A 575 -0.32 23.51 -6.75
CA GLN A 575 -1.54 22.86 -6.28
C GLN A 575 -1.44 22.47 -4.80
N ILE A 576 -0.30 21.93 -4.35
CA ILE A 576 -0.07 21.60 -2.93
C ILE A 576 -0.14 22.83 -2.04
N LEU A 577 0.31 23.99 -2.53
CA LEU A 577 0.21 25.25 -1.79
C LEU A 577 -1.24 25.65 -1.54
N GLU A 578 -2.14 25.40 -2.50
CA GLU A 578 -3.58 25.59 -2.34
C GLU A 578 -4.17 24.60 -1.32
N GLN A 579 -3.72 23.34 -1.32
CA GLN A 579 -4.17 22.33 -0.36
C GLN A 579 -3.85 22.71 1.09
N CYS A 580 -2.63 23.21 1.34
CA CYS A 580 -2.30 23.76 2.66
C CYS A 580 -3.23 24.91 3.07
N GLY A 581 -3.64 25.75 2.11
CA GLY A 581 -4.52 26.90 2.33
C GLY A 581 -5.94 26.56 2.77
N HIS A 582 -6.47 25.39 2.42
CA HIS A 582 -7.80 24.95 2.87
C HIS A 582 -7.90 24.81 4.40
N CYS A 583 -6.80 24.47 5.06
CA CYS A 583 -6.73 24.39 6.53
C CYS A 583 -5.97 25.58 7.14
N HIS A 584 -4.95 26.12 6.46
CA HIS A 584 -4.09 27.21 6.92
C HIS A 584 -4.34 28.54 6.19
N GLU A 585 -5.61 28.94 6.11
CA GLU A 585 -6.05 30.12 5.34
C GLU A 585 -5.28 31.40 5.72
N LYS A 586 -5.27 31.77 7.00
CA LYS A 586 -4.59 32.98 7.50
C LYS A 586 -3.08 33.01 7.21
N GLU A 587 -2.42 31.85 7.36
CA GLU A 587 -0.98 31.75 7.13
C GLU A 587 -0.66 31.76 5.63
N THR A 588 -1.57 31.24 4.80
CA THR A 588 -1.46 31.26 3.34
C THR A 588 -1.71 32.67 2.79
N GLU A 589 -2.69 33.40 3.32
CA GLU A 589 -2.92 34.81 2.99
C GLU A 589 -1.69 35.66 3.30
N SER A 590 -1.13 35.56 4.50
CA SER A 590 0.08 36.31 4.87
C SER A 590 1.32 35.86 4.07
N PHE A 591 1.44 34.58 3.75
CA PHE A 591 2.50 34.07 2.86
C PHE A 591 2.42 34.71 1.47
N PHE A 592 1.21 34.85 0.91
CA PHE A 592 1.01 35.46 -0.39
C PHE A 592 1.32 36.96 -0.43
N GLU A 593 1.42 37.63 0.72
CA GLU A 593 1.91 39.00 0.80
C GLU A 593 3.44 39.12 0.77
N THR A 594 4.15 38.01 1.03
CA THR A 594 5.60 37.97 0.96
C THR A 594 6.11 37.88 -0.48
N PHE A 595 7.42 38.06 -0.65
CA PHE A 595 8.04 37.94 -1.96
C PHE A 595 7.83 36.55 -2.57
N HIS A 596 8.09 35.47 -1.81
CA HIS A 596 7.92 34.09 -2.28
C HIS A 596 6.49 33.80 -2.74
N GLY A 597 5.50 34.25 -1.98
CA GLY A 597 4.10 34.10 -2.36
C GLY A 597 3.72 34.87 -3.63
N LYS A 598 4.17 36.13 -3.75
CA LYS A 598 3.89 36.97 -4.93
C LYS A 598 4.50 36.38 -6.21
N VAL A 599 5.73 35.89 -6.17
CA VAL A 599 6.36 35.26 -7.35
C VAL A 599 5.79 33.87 -7.65
N SER A 600 5.31 33.15 -6.64
CA SER A 600 4.60 31.87 -6.84
C SER A 600 3.28 32.08 -7.59
N ARG A 601 2.51 33.13 -7.29
CA ARG A 601 1.31 33.52 -8.06
C ARG A 601 1.59 33.88 -9.51
N LEU A 602 2.80 34.36 -9.81
CA LEU A 602 3.25 34.61 -11.18
C LEU A 602 3.71 33.34 -11.93
N GLY A 603 3.60 32.16 -11.31
CA GLY A 603 3.92 30.87 -11.91
C GLY A 603 5.40 30.48 -11.83
N THR A 604 6.15 31.04 -10.87
CA THR A 604 7.59 30.76 -10.73
C THR A 604 7.82 29.45 -9.97
N GLU A 605 8.27 28.41 -10.66
CA GLU A 605 8.53 27.11 -10.02
C GLU A 605 9.73 27.12 -9.06
N GLY A 606 10.72 28.00 -9.27
CA GLY A 606 11.88 28.11 -8.39
C GLY A 606 11.62 28.85 -7.08
N ALA A 607 10.43 29.46 -6.90
CA ALA A 607 10.08 30.13 -5.66
C ALA A 607 9.80 29.10 -4.56
N ALA A 608 10.25 29.39 -3.33
CA ALA A 608 9.96 28.53 -2.18
C ALA A 608 8.44 28.48 -1.91
N LYS A 609 7.93 27.28 -1.65
CA LYS A 609 6.55 26.99 -1.23
C LYS A 609 6.53 26.50 0.22
N CYS A 610 5.34 26.29 0.77
CA CYS A 610 5.15 25.83 2.14
C CYS A 610 5.99 24.59 2.47
N SER A 611 6.01 23.60 1.56
CA SER A 611 6.72 22.34 1.76
C SER A 611 8.26 22.44 1.70
N ASP A 612 8.80 23.48 1.07
CA ASP A 612 10.26 23.72 1.02
C ASP A 612 10.78 24.17 2.38
N CYS A 613 9.95 24.89 3.12
CA CYS A 613 10.28 25.37 4.46
C CYS A 613 9.88 24.35 5.54
N HIS A 614 8.67 23.79 5.46
CA HIS A 614 8.09 22.95 6.51
C HIS A 614 8.37 21.45 6.33
N GLY A 615 8.78 21.01 5.15
CA GLY A 615 8.76 19.61 4.73
C GLY A 615 7.43 19.23 4.06
N SER A 616 7.39 18.04 3.44
CA SER A 616 6.20 17.54 2.73
C SER A 616 5.33 16.66 3.61
N HIS A 617 5.86 15.52 4.07
CA HIS A 617 5.14 14.54 4.87
C HIS A 617 5.57 14.53 6.34
N GLY A 618 6.79 14.97 6.65
CA GLY A 618 7.38 14.99 8.00
C GLY A 618 7.33 16.36 8.67
N ILE A 619 6.20 17.05 8.59
CA ILE A 619 6.07 18.42 9.10
C ILE A 619 6.08 18.41 10.64
N LEU A 620 7.04 19.10 11.25
CA LEU A 620 7.24 19.15 12.70
C LEU A 620 7.13 20.60 13.23
N PRO A 621 6.67 20.79 14.48
CA PRO A 621 6.60 22.12 15.08
C PRO A 621 7.99 22.75 15.21
N PRO A 622 8.15 24.09 15.06
CA PRO A 622 9.46 24.75 15.13
C PRO A 622 10.19 24.60 16.48
N THR A 623 9.48 24.19 17.53
CA THR A 623 10.06 23.87 18.84
C THR A 623 10.76 22.51 18.87
N ASP A 624 10.44 21.59 17.96
CA ASP A 624 11.14 20.31 17.83
C ASP A 624 12.51 20.55 17.18
N PRO A 625 13.62 20.11 17.80
CA PRO A 625 14.96 20.25 17.25
C PRO A 625 15.15 19.64 15.85
N ARG A 626 14.37 18.60 15.51
CA ARG A 626 14.40 17.91 14.22
C ARG A 626 13.65 18.68 13.12
N SER A 627 12.82 19.65 13.47
CA SER A 627 12.09 20.47 12.49
C SER A 627 13.08 21.23 11.60
N THR A 628 12.79 21.31 10.31
CA THR A 628 13.52 22.15 9.34
C THR A 628 13.48 23.63 9.74
N LEU A 629 12.47 24.04 10.52
CA LEU A 629 12.29 25.41 11.00
C LEU A 629 12.76 25.60 12.44
N SER A 630 13.42 24.59 13.03
CA SER A 630 13.99 24.72 14.36
C SER A 630 15.05 25.83 14.38
N ARG A 631 15.32 26.38 15.57
CA ARG A 631 16.33 27.42 15.75
C ARG A 631 17.70 27.02 15.18
N ALA A 632 18.05 25.73 15.24
CA ALA A 632 19.31 25.19 14.73
C ALA A 632 19.30 25.00 13.21
N ASN A 633 18.17 24.62 12.62
CA ASN A 633 18.10 24.17 11.22
C ASN A 633 17.66 25.27 10.23
N VAL A 634 16.95 26.30 10.69
CA VAL A 634 16.33 27.32 9.81
C VAL A 634 17.32 28.00 8.86
N VAL A 635 18.58 28.22 9.29
CA VAL A 635 19.62 28.82 8.43
C VAL A 635 19.97 27.90 7.27
N ALA A 636 20.10 26.59 7.53
CA ALA A 636 20.36 25.58 6.51
C ALA A 636 19.15 25.38 5.59
N THR A 637 17.93 25.47 6.12
CA THR A 637 16.69 25.42 5.32
C THR A 637 16.62 26.58 4.32
N CYS A 638 16.83 27.81 4.77
CA CYS A 638 16.99 28.95 3.85
C CYS A 638 18.18 28.74 2.90
N GLY A 639 19.26 28.11 3.39
CA GLY A 639 20.48 27.77 2.66
C GLY A 639 20.30 26.85 1.45
N GLN A 640 19.18 26.12 1.36
CA GLN A 640 18.88 25.27 0.20
C GLN A 640 18.68 26.08 -1.08
N CYS A 641 18.23 27.34 -0.95
CA CYS A 641 18.04 28.27 -2.07
C CYS A 641 18.91 29.54 -1.96
N HIS A 642 19.34 29.90 -0.75
CA HIS A 642 20.14 31.09 -0.45
C HIS A 642 21.51 30.71 0.12
N GLU A 643 22.51 30.50 -0.74
CA GLU A 643 23.84 30.00 -0.35
C GLU A 643 24.53 30.85 0.75
N GLY A 644 24.30 32.16 0.78
CA GLY A 644 24.79 33.10 1.79
C GLY A 644 23.87 33.30 2.99
N SER A 645 22.90 32.40 3.19
CA SER A 645 21.99 32.39 4.34
C SER A 645 22.76 32.45 5.66
N ASN A 646 22.29 33.31 6.55
CA ASN A 646 22.88 33.55 7.86
C ASN A 646 21.78 33.75 8.91
N ARG A 647 22.16 33.89 10.18
CA ARG A 647 21.21 33.91 11.28
C ARG A 647 20.23 35.08 11.20
N GLN A 648 20.71 36.25 10.79
CA GLN A 648 19.93 37.47 10.66
C GLN A 648 19.03 37.39 9.44
N PHE A 649 19.53 36.86 8.31
CA PHE A 649 18.74 36.58 7.12
C PHE A 649 17.56 35.65 7.40
N ALA A 650 17.80 34.55 8.13
CA ALA A 650 16.76 33.63 8.57
C ALA A 650 15.75 34.25 9.55
N GLY A 651 15.98 35.49 10.00
CA GLY A 651 15.00 36.31 10.71
C GLY A 651 13.98 37.01 9.80
N TYR A 652 14.01 36.76 8.48
CA TYR A 652 12.98 37.18 7.54
C TYR A 652 11.62 36.58 7.94
N LEU A 653 10.58 37.42 7.96
CA LEU A 653 9.26 36.99 8.41
C LEU A 653 8.45 36.48 7.20
N THR A 654 8.32 35.16 7.08
CA THR A 654 7.67 34.47 5.94
C THR A 654 6.15 34.40 6.00
N HIS A 655 5.55 34.62 7.19
CA HIS A 655 4.11 34.70 7.43
C HIS A 655 3.76 36.02 8.14
N ALA A 656 4.35 37.11 7.66
CA ALA A 656 4.13 38.43 8.23
C ALA A 656 2.98 39.16 7.55
N THR A 657 2.19 39.86 8.36
CA THR A 657 1.16 40.78 7.89
C THR A 657 1.32 42.14 8.56
N HIS A 658 0.91 43.20 7.87
CA HIS A 658 0.89 44.55 8.42
C HIS A 658 -0.42 44.86 9.18
N HIS A 659 -1.35 43.90 9.30
CA HIS A 659 -2.60 44.06 10.04
C HIS A 659 -2.49 43.76 11.54
N ASP A 660 -1.44 43.07 11.97
CA ASP A 660 -1.20 42.70 13.37
C ASP A 660 -0.11 43.59 13.98
N ARG A 661 -0.54 44.63 14.70
CA ARG A 661 0.36 45.59 15.35
C ARG A 661 1.16 44.96 16.49
N ASP A 662 0.59 44.00 17.21
CA ASP A 662 1.21 43.45 18.41
C ASP A 662 2.33 42.47 18.04
N ARG A 663 2.10 41.66 17.00
CA ARG A 663 3.09 40.70 16.50
C ARG A 663 4.11 41.32 15.55
N TYR A 664 3.70 42.30 14.72
CA TYR A 664 4.53 42.89 13.66
C TYR A 664 4.55 44.44 13.71
N PRO A 665 4.99 45.07 14.81
CA PRO A 665 4.85 46.51 15.02
C PRO A 665 5.56 47.35 13.96
N TRP A 666 6.76 46.96 13.52
CA TRP A 666 7.54 47.70 12.53
C TRP A 666 6.90 47.66 11.14
N LEU A 667 6.29 46.53 10.76
CA LEU A 667 5.60 46.41 9.46
C LEU A 667 4.30 47.22 9.48
N TYR A 668 3.55 47.15 10.58
CA TYR A 668 2.33 47.94 10.77
C TYR A 668 2.61 49.44 10.59
N TRP A 669 3.57 50.00 11.33
CA TRP A 669 3.86 51.43 11.27
C TRP A 669 4.47 51.85 9.93
N ALA A 670 5.32 51.03 9.32
CA ALA A 670 5.83 51.30 7.98
C ALA A 670 4.70 51.38 6.95
N PHE A 671 3.76 50.43 6.98
CA PHE A 671 2.61 50.41 6.08
C PHE A 671 1.69 51.61 6.29
N ILE A 672 1.34 51.94 7.55
CA ILE A 672 0.49 53.10 7.86
C ILE A 672 1.14 54.41 7.39
N PHE A 673 2.45 54.56 7.63
CA PHE A 673 3.20 55.73 7.18
C PHE A 673 3.19 55.85 5.65
N MET A 674 3.54 54.78 4.94
CA MET A 674 3.59 54.77 3.46
C MET A 674 2.20 54.97 2.84
N THR A 675 1.16 54.36 3.40
CA THR A 675 -0.22 54.53 2.94
C THR A 675 -0.71 55.96 3.16
N THR A 676 -0.42 56.55 4.33
CA THR A 676 -0.77 57.95 4.63
C THR A 676 -0.05 58.90 3.68
N LEU A 677 1.23 58.65 3.41
CA LEU A 677 2.01 59.42 2.44
C LEU A 677 1.41 59.31 1.03
N LEU A 678 1.11 58.08 0.58
CA LEU A 678 0.51 57.80 -0.72
C LEU A 678 -0.81 58.56 -0.92
N ILE A 679 -1.77 58.34 0.00
CA ILE A 679 -3.11 58.93 -0.08
C ILE A 679 -3.04 60.44 0.08
N GLY A 680 -2.26 60.94 1.04
CA GLY A 680 -2.11 62.36 1.31
C GLY A 680 -1.53 63.13 0.12
N THR A 681 -0.42 62.62 -0.46
CA THR A 681 0.22 63.25 -1.61
C THR A 681 -0.66 63.22 -2.85
N LEU A 682 -1.30 62.07 -3.17
CA LEU A 682 -2.17 61.97 -4.34
C LEU A 682 -3.45 62.81 -4.18
N ALA A 683 -4.09 62.81 -3.00
CA ALA A 683 -5.28 63.61 -2.76
C ALA A 683 -4.99 65.11 -2.90
N PHE A 684 -3.90 65.60 -2.30
CA PHE A 684 -3.47 66.99 -2.45
C PHE A 684 -3.20 67.34 -3.92
N ALA A 685 -2.46 66.49 -4.63
CA ALA A 685 -2.10 66.75 -6.02
C ALA A 685 -3.31 66.68 -6.98
N LEU A 686 -4.28 65.79 -6.73
CA LEU A 686 -5.52 65.71 -7.48
C LEU A 686 -6.42 66.92 -7.23
N LEU A 687 -6.57 67.37 -5.98
CA LEU A 687 -7.31 68.60 -5.66
C LEU A 687 -6.68 69.83 -6.32
N HIS A 688 -5.35 69.91 -6.29
CA HIS A 688 -4.59 70.95 -6.99
C HIS A 688 -4.83 70.90 -8.50
N THR A 689 -4.74 69.72 -9.11
CA THR A 689 -5.01 69.48 -10.53
C THR A 689 -6.44 69.87 -10.93
N LEU A 690 -7.43 69.52 -10.10
CA LEU A 690 -8.84 69.84 -10.32
C LEU A 690 -9.09 71.36 -10.24
N ALA A 691 -8.55 72.03 -9.23
CA ALA A 691 -8.64 73.49 -9.11
C ALA A 691 -8.04 74.19 -10.35
N TRP A 692 -6.92 73.65 -10.84
CA TRP A 692 -6.26 74.12 -12.04
C TRP A 692 -7.11 73.91 -13.30
N LEU A 693 -7.73 72.74 -13.46
CA LEU A 693 -8.68 72.42 -14.54
C LEU A 693 -9.89 73.35 -14.56
N VAL A 694 -10.52 73.57 -13.40
CA VAL A 694 -11.66 74.48 -13.25
C VAL A 694 -11.25 75.88 -13.70
N ARG A 695 -10.08 76.37 -13.26
CA ARG A 695 -9.60 77.70 -13.61
C ARG A 695 -9.39 77.85 -15.13
N LEU A 696 -8.73 76.89 -15.75
CA LEU A 696 -8.53 76.91 -17.20
C LEU A 696 -9.84 76.85 -17.98
N TRP A 697 -10.81 76.07 -17.50
CA TRP A 697 -12.11 75.98 -18.15
C TRP A 697 -12.84 77.31 -18.13
N LEU A 698 -12.77 78.04 -17.00
CA LEU A 698 -13.31 79.39 -16.87
C LEU A 698 -12.56 80.42 -17.74
N THR A 699 -11.25 80.28 -17.94
CA THR A 699 -10.43 81.20 -18.76
C THR A 699 -10.18 80.68 -20.18
N ARG A 700 -11.14 79.93 -20.75
CA ARG A 700 -11.00 79.22 -22.03
C ARG A 700 -10.56 80.09 -23.20
N ASP A 701 -11.10 81.30 -23.31
CA ASP A 701 -10.81 82.17 -24.44
C ASP A 701 -9.39 82.75 -24.39
N GLN A 702 -8.88 83.01 -23.19
CA GLN A 702 -7.54 83.58 -22.97
C GLN A 702 -6.44 82.63 -23.47
N TRP A 703 -6.47 81.36 -23.04
CA TRP A 703 -5.40 80.43 -23.42
C TRP A 703 -5.58 79.88 -24.84
N ARG A 704 -6.80 79.85 -25.39
CA ARG A 704 -7.02 79.49 -26.81
C ARG A 704 -6.37 80.51 -27.75
N HIS A 705 -6.47 81.79 -27.42
CA HIS A 705 -5.84 82.85 -28.18
C HIS A 705 -4.30 82.71 -28.18
N ILE A 706 -3.70 82.52 -27.01
CA ILE A 706 -2.25 82.32 -26.85
C ILE A 706 -1.78 81.10 -27.65
N LYS A 707 -2.51 79.99 -27.58
CA LYS A 707 -2.19 78.76 -28.31
C LYS A 707 -2.32 78.91 -29.83
N ALA A 708 -3.25 79.73 -30.31
CA ALA A 708 -3.39 80.03 -31.72
C ALA A 708 -2.19 80.86 -32.22
N MET A 709 -1.80 81.90 -31.47
CA MET A 709 -0.64 82.73 -31.79
C MET A 709 0.66 81.90 -31.89
N ALA A 710 0.89 81.02 -30.91
CA ALA A 710 2.06 80.13 -30.90
C ALA A 710 2.12 79.11 -32.06
N ARG A 711 1.00 78.87 -32.79
CA ARG A 711 0.97 77.98 -33.97
C ARG A 711 1.19 78.71 -35.29
N THR A 712 0.89 80.00 -35.35
CA THR A 712 0.92 80.80 -36.59
C THR A 712 2.32 81.30 -36.96
N GLU A 713 3.26 81.40 -36.01
CA GLU A 713 4.62 81.90 -36.25
C GLU A 713 5.63 80.80 -36.63
N GLY A 714 5.28 79.96 -37.63
CA GLY A 714 6.03 78.77 -38.04
C GLY A 714 7.48 78.97 -38.53
N GLU A 715 8.03 80.18 -38.48
CA GLU A 715 9.39 80.55 -38.92
C GLU A 715 10.20 81.33 -37.86
N ALA A 716 9.65 81.56 -36.65
CA ALA A 716 10.37 82.28 -35.59
C ALA A 716 11.41 81.38 -34.86
N LYS A 717 12.56 81.97 -34.49
CA LYS A 717 13.57 81.30 -33.66
C LYS A 717 12.96 80.94 -32.29
N LEU A 718 13.25 79.74 -31.80
CA LEU A 718 12.70 79.19 -30.56
C LEU A 718 13.66 79.36 -29.38
N TYR A 719 13.15 79.54 -28.16
CA TYR A 719 13.98 79.55 -26.95
C TYR A 719 14.43 78.14 -26.57
N ARG A 720 15.74 77.95 -26.37
CA ARG A 720 16.33 76.69 -25.90
C ARG A 720 16.19 76.55 -24.39
N ARG A 721 15.16 75.84 -23.94
CA ARG A 721 14.90 75.54 -22.53
C ARG A 721 15.81 74.42 -21.97
N PHE A 722 15.98 73.32 -22.71
CA PHE A 722 16.76 72.16 -22.27
C PHE A 722 17.88 71.81 -23.23
N ASN A 723 19.06 71.48 -22.68
CA ASN A 723 20.21 71.07 -23.48
C ASN A 723 20.15 69.57 -23.84
N ARG A 724 21.04 69.12 -24.73
CA ARG A 724 21.07 67.70 -25.18
C ARG A 724 21.30 66.72 -24.03
N TYR A 725 22.19 67.07 -23.10
CA TYR A 725 22.51 66.24 -21.94
C TYR A 725 21.28 65.98 -21.05
N GLN A 726 20.54 67.02 -20.69
CA GLN A 726 19.31 66.94 -19.91
C GLN A 726 18.24 66.10 -20.61
N ARG A 727 18.09 66.28 -21.92
CA ARG A 727 17.14 65.50 -22.74
C ARG A 727 17.52 64.02 -22.80
N THR A 728 18.81 63.70 -22.94
CA THR A 728 19.29 62.32 -22.94
C THR A 728 19.10 61.67 -21.58
N LEU A 729 19.41 62.36 -20.48
CA LEU A 729 19.15 61.86 -19.13
C LEU A 729 17.65 61.59 -18.92
N HIS A 730 16.79 62.51 -19.36
CA HIS A 730 15.35 62.32 -19.30
C HIS A 730 14.88 61.11 -20.13
N LEU A 731 15.41 60.91 -21.34
CA LEU A 731 15.06 59.75 -22.16
C LEU A 731 15.48 58.43 -21.48
N LEU A 732 16.70 58.36 -20.95
CA LEU A 732 17.19 57.18 -20.23
C LEU A 732 16.37 56.92 -18.96
N MET A 733 16.04 57.97 -18.21
CA MET A 733 15.16 57.91 -17.04
C MET A 733 13.76 57.41 -17.42
N LEU A 734 13.18 57.92 -18.51
CA LEU A 734 11.86 57.51 -19.00
C LEU A 734 11.88 56.02 -19.35
N LEU A 735 12.81 55.56 -20.18
CA LEU A 735 12.86 54.15 -20.61
C LEU A 735 13.09 53.19 -19.43
N SER A 736 13.99 53.57 -18.51
CA SER A 736 14.23 52.78 -17.30
C SER A 736 13.03 52.78 -16.35
N PHE A 737 12.41 53.93 -16.09
CA PHE A 737 11.23 54.06 -15.24
C PHE A 737 10.05 53.24 -15.76
N PHE A 738 9.75 53.27 -17.05
CA PHE A 738 8.68 52.46 -17.63
C PHE A 738 8.95 50.96 -17.46
N THR A 739 10.19 50.53 -17.67
CA THR A 739 10.58 49.12 -17.46
C THR A 739 10.42 48.72 -15.99
N LEU A 740 10.86 49.58 -15.05
CA LEU A 740 10.72 49.38 -13.61
C LEU A 740 9.25 49.36 -13.17
N ALA A 741 8.43 50.25 -13.71
CA ALA A 741 7.01 50.35 -13.42
C ALA A 741 6.26 49.09 -13.90
N LEU A 742 6.47 48.66 -15.14
CA LEU A 742 5.82 47.45 -15.69
C LEU A 742 6.19 46.19 -14.90
N THR A 743 7.49 45.99 -14.65
CA THR A 743 7.98 44.81 -13.92
C THR A 743 7.61 44.85 -12.43
N GLY A 744 7.70 46.02 -11.79
CA GLY A 744 7.37 46.20 -10.37
C GLY A 744 5.88 46.09 -10.08
N MET A 745 5.02 46.70 -10.91
CA MET A 745 3.56 46.62 -10.72
C MET A 745 3.03 45.21 -10.99
N ALA A 746 3.64 44.46 -11.92
CA ALA A 746 3.30 43.05 -12.11
C ALA A 746 3.56 42.20 -10.85
N ILE A 747 4.63 42.49 -10.09
CA ILE A 747 4.89 41.80 -8.82
C ILE A 747 3.94 42.28 -7.72
N LYS A 748 3.72 43.61 -7.60
CA LYS A 748 2.82 44.19 -6.59
C LYS A 748 1.40 43.63 -6.70
N PHE A 749 0.90 43.51 -7.93
CA PHE A 749 -0.45 43.04 -8.25
C PHE A 749 -0.45 41.60 -8.79
N SER A 750 0.42 40.72 -8.27
CA SER A 750 0.60 39.35 -8.77
C SER A 750 -0.66 38.47 -8.74
N TYR A 751 -1.66 38.85 -7.94
CA TYR A 751 -2.97 38.21 -7.88
C TYR A 751 -3.88 38.58 -9.07
N ALA A 752 -3.61 39.69 -9.76
CA ALA A 752 -4.42 40.15 -10.87
C ALA A 752 -4.05 39.41 -12.17
N GLY A 753 -5.06 38.98 -12.94
CA GLY A 753 -4.84 38.23 -14.18
C GLY A 753 -3.98 38.98 -15.21
N TRP A 754 -4.09 40.31 -15.29
CA TRP A 754 -3.25 41.12 -16.19
C TRP A 754 -1.76 41.06 -15.83
N ALA A 755 -1.42 40.96 -14.54
CA ALA A 755 -0.05 40.88 -14.09
C ALA A 755 0.59 39.54 -14.50
N GLN A 756 -0.19 38.45 -14.43
CA GLN A 756 0.22 37.14 -14.90
C GLN A 756 0.41 37.13 -16.43
N VAL A 757 -0.44 37.82 -17.19
CA VAL A 757 -0.29 37.97 -18.64
C VAL A 757 0.99 38.76 -18.98
N ILE A 758 1.23 39.89 -18.33
CA ILE A 758 2.47 40.65 -18.50
C ILE A 758 3.68 39.77 -18.18
N ALA A 759 3.65 39.05 -17.06
CA ALA A 759 4.73 38.13 -16.69
C ALA A 759 5.02 37.11 -17.79
N ARG A 760 3.99 36.48 -18.37
CA ARG A 760 4.15 35.53 -19.48
C ARG A 760 4.69 36.19 -20.76
N LEU A 761 4.20 37.38 -21.12
CA LEU A 761 4.65 38.11 -22.31
C LEU A 761 6.14 38.46 -22.26
N PHE A 762 6.65 38.80 -21.07
CA PHE A 762 8.05 39.11 -20.85
C PHE A 762 8.93 37.86 -20.58
N GLY A 763 8.42 36.65 -20.79
CA GLY A 763 9.19 35.41 -20.63
C GLY A 763 9.29 34.91 -19.18
N GLY A 764 8.32 35.24 -18.33
CA GLY A 764 8.22 34.82 -16.94
C GLY A 764 8.89 35.76 -15.93
N GLN A 765 8.70 35.45 -14.65
CA GLN A 765 9.26 36.24 -13.55
C GLN A 765 10.80 36.33 -13.57
N PRO A 766 11.58 35.28 -13.90
CA PRO A 766 13.04 35.38 -13.91
C PRO A 766 13.55 36.44 -14.90
N THR A 767 12.96 36.47 -16.11
CA THR A 767 13.29 37.46 -17.14
C THR A 767 12.92 38.88 -16.69
N MET A 768 11.71 39.06 -16.14
CA MET A 768 11.30 40.35 -15.59
C MET A 768 12.23 40.85 -14.48
N ALA A 769 12.71 39.96 -13.61
CA ALA A 769 13.64 40.33 -12.54
C ALA A 769 14.98 40.85 -13.09
N VAL A 770 15.49 40.22 -14.17
CA VAL A 770 16.70 40.70 -14.87
C VAL A 770 16.45 42.07 -15.50
N MET A 771 15.32 42.24 -16.19
CA MET A 771 14.95 43.52 -16.81
C MET A 771 14.80 44.64 -15.77
N HIS A 772 14.17 44.34 -14.63
CA HIS A 772 14.01 45.28 -13.53
C HIS A 772 15.37 45.76 -13.01
N ARG A 773 16.29 44.83 -12.74
CA ARG A 773 17.66 45.12 -12.27
C ARG A 773 18.48 45.93 -13.29
N PHE A 774 18.38 45.58 -14.56
CA PHE A 774 19.05 46.33 -15.63
C PHE A 774 18.53 47.77 -15.72
N ALA A 775 17.21 47.96 -15.68
CA ALA A 775 16.60 49.29 -15.66
C ALA A 775 16.97 50.07 -14.39
N ALA A 776 17.09 49.41 -13.23
CA ALA A 776 17.55 50.03 -11.99
C ALA A 776 18.98 50.54 -12.10
N ILE A 777 19.90 49.78 -12.72
CA ILE A 777 21.29 50.22 -12.97
C ILE A 777 21.31 51.48 -13.85
N ILE A 778 20.50 51.52 -14.91
CA ILE A 778 20.38 52.71 -15.77
C ILE A 778 19.89 53.91 -14.96
N LEU A 779 18.84 53.73 -14.13
CA LEU A 779 18.28 54.80 -13.32
C LEU A 779 19.28 55.32 -12.26
N ILE A 780 20.02 54.42 -11.61
CA ILE A 780 21.11 54.78 -10.69
C ILE A 780 22.20 55.55 -11.44
N GLY A 781 22.57 55.10 -12.65
CA GLY A 781 23.52 55.79 -13.51
C GLY A 781 23.06 57.20 -13.89
N VAL A 782 21.77 57.38 -14.18
CA VAL A 782 21.17 58.71 -14.43
C VAL A 782 21.23 59.58 -13.17
N PHE A 783 20.89 59.04 -12.00
CA PHE A 783 20.94 59.77 -10.73
C PHE A 783 22.36 60.23 -10.40
N VAL A 784 23.35 59.33 -10.50
CA VAL A 784 24.77 59.66 -10.28
C VAL A 784 25.25 60.68 -11.31
N SER A 785 24.91 60.50 -12.59
CA SER A 785 25.26 61.44 -13.66
C SER A 785 24.70 62.83 -13.37
N HIS A 786 23.44 62.93 -12.93
CA HIS A 786 22.80 64.19 -12.57
C HIS A 786 23.51 64.87 -11.40
N VAL A 787 23.81 64.13 -10.31
CA VAL A 787 24.56 64.67 -9.16
C VAL A 787 25.94 65.18 -9.58
N VAL A 788 26.67 64.41 -10.38
CA VAL A 788 27.97 64.83 -10.95
C VAL A 788 27.81 66.06 -11.83
N GLY A 789 26.75 66.13 -12.63
CA GLY A 789 26.40 67.29 -13.47
C GLY A 789 26.16 68.55 -12.64
N VAL A 790 25.44 68.46 -11.52
CA VAL A 790 25.22 69.59 -10.59
C VAL A 790 26.54 70.03 -9.95
N VAL A 791 27.39 69.09 -9.52
CA VAL A 791 28.72 69.40 -8.96
C VAL A 791 29.61 70.09 -10.00
N ARG A 792 29.55 69.64 -11.27
CA ARG A 792 30.28 70.27 -12.38
C ARG A 792 29.77 71.67 -12.68
N GLN A 793 28.45 71.86 -12.76
CA GLN A 793 27.82 73.16 -12.95
C GLN A 793 28.20 74.15 -11.85
N ARG A 794 28.30 73.69 -10.60
CA ARG A 794 28.82 74.49 -9.48
C ARG A 794 30.26 74.94 -9.72
N ARG A 795 31.13 74.02 -10.17
CA ARG A 795 32.54 74.33 -10.45
C ARG A 795 32.68 75.32 -11.62
N GLU A 796 31.91 75.15 -12.68
CA GLU A 796 31.95 76.01 -13.88
C GLU A 796 31.33 77.40 -13.64
N SER A 797 30.30 77.49 -12.79
CA SER A 797 29.64 78.78 -12.49
C SER A 797 30.39 79.66 -11.49
N GLY A 798 31.42 79.13 -10.80
CA GLY A 798 32.19 79.85 -9.78
C GLY A 798 31.41 80.17 -8.48
N LYS A 799 30.13 79.78 -8.38
CA LYS A 799 29.26 80.08 -7.24
C LYS A 799 29.55 79.18 -6.04
N SER A 800 29.35 79.69 -4.83
CA SER A 800 29.32 78.88 -3.61
C SER A 800 28.09 77.95 -3.60
N TRP A 801 28.13 76.87 -2.81
CA TRP A 801 26.96 76.00 -2.64
C TRP A 801 25.75 76.76 -2.09
N LYS A 802 25.99 77.73 -1.19
CA LYS A 802 24.92 78.59 -0.66
C LYS A 802 24.25 79.39 -1.77
N GLU A 803 25.02 80.09 -2.60
CA GLU A 803 24.49 80.89 -3.70
C GLU A 803 23.78 80.05 -4.77
N MET A 804 24.26 78.84 -5.06
CA MET A 804 23.62 77.96 -6.04
C MET A 804 22.30 77.39 -5.52
N LEU A 805 22.24 77.01 -4.23
CA LEU A 805 21.06 76.37 -3.64
C LEU A 805 19.99 77.37 -3.17
N THR A 806 20.37 78.60 -2.79
CA THR A 806 19.44 79.66 -2.36
C THR A 806 19.19 80.74 -3.40
N GLY A 807 19.84 80.65 -4.58
CA GLY A 807 19.65 81.61 -5.67
C GLY A 807 18.25 81.57 -6.27
N PRO A 808 17.83 82.61 -7.01
CA PRO A 808 16.49 82.70 -7.58
C PRO A 808 16.18 81.61 -8.63
N ASP A 809 17.22 81.06 -9.27
CA ASP A 809 17.12 80.00 -10.29
C ASP A 809 17.27 78.58 -9.71
N THR A 810 17.25 78.43 -8.38
CA THR A 810 17.39 77.14 -7.72
C THR A 810 16.21 76.22 -8.02
N ILE A 811 16.50 74.93 -8.22
CA ILE A 811 15.50 73.86 -8.34
C ILE A 811 14.98 73.42 -6.95
N LEU A 812 15.66 73.79 -5.86
CA LEU A 812 15.19 73.51 -4.51
C LEU A 812 14.07 74.47 -4.08
N PHE A 813 13.34 74.07 -3.04
CA PHE A 813 12.32 74.93 -2.44
C PHE A 813 12.95 76.19 -1.85
N HIS A 814 12.36 77.33 -2.20
CA HIS A 814 12.74 78.68 -1.82
C HIS A 814 11.51 79.39 -1.21
N PRO A 815 11.66 80.35 -0.28
CA PRO A 815 10.52 81.06 0.31
C PRO A 815 9.56 81.75 -0.68
N ARG A 816 10.03 82.04 -1.90
CA ARG A 816 9.18 82.52 -3.02
C ARG A 816 8.13 81.48 -3.42
N ASP A 817 8.45 80.18 -3.36
CA ASP A 817 7.56 79.11 -3.80
C ASP A 817 6.29 79.05 -2.94
N LEU A 818 6.38 79.32 -1.62
CA LEU A 818 5.21 79.41 -0.75
C LEU A 818 4.34 80.62 -1.11
N ARG A 819 4.95 81.76 -1.45
CA ARG A 819 4.22 82.94 -1.95
C ARG A 819 3.53 82.63 -3.27
N ASP A 820 4.23 81.97 -4.20
CA ASP A 820 3.69 81.58 -5.50
C ASP A 820 2.57 80.55 -5.33
N LEU A 821 2.67 79.59 -4.41
CA LEU A 821 1.60 78.64 -4.07
C LEU A 821 0.35 79.34 -3.54
N ILE A 822 0.48 80.22 -2.54
CA ILE A 822 -0.64 80.98 -1.98
C ILE A 822 -1.27 81.88 -3.06
N ALA A 823 -0.45 82.52 -3.90
CA ALA A 823 -0.91 83.34 -5.01
C ALA A 823 -1.62 82.49 -6.08
N SER A 824 -1.15 81.27 -6.36
CA SER A 824 -1.85 80.32 -7.25
C SER A 824 -3.19 79.89 -6.67
N ILE A 825 -3.28 79.62 -5.37
CA ILE A 825 -4.56 79.28 -4.71
C ILE A 825 -5.53 80.45 -4.86
N LYS A 826 -5.10 81.68 -4.56
CA LYS A 826 -5.93 82.89 -4.79
C LYS A 826 -6.35 83.02 -6.24
N TRP A 827 -5.46 82.74 -7.19
CA TRP A 827 -5.76 82.77 -8.62
C TRP A 827 -6.75 81.67 -9.05
N PHE A 828 -6.65 80.45 -8.52
CA PHE A 828 -7.59 79.37 -8.82
C PHE A 828 -9.02 79.74 -8.43
N PHE A 829 -9.19 80.37 -7.27
CA PHE A 829 -10.50 80.84 -6.78
C PHE A 829 -10.89 82.23 -7.32
N GLY A 830 -10.13 82.80 -8.26
CA GLY A 830 -10.44 84.08 -8.90
C GLY A 830 -10.23 85.33 -8.01
N ILE A 831 -9.61 85.17 -6.85
CA ILE A 831 -9.37 86.23 -5.85
C ILE A 831 -8.15 87.09 -6.22
N GLY A 832 -7.26 86.61 -7.09
CA GLY A 832 -6.03 87.33 -7.48
C GLY A 832 -5.54 87.05 -8.91
N PRO A 833 -4.54 87.82 -9.39
CA PRO A 833 -3.94 87.63 -10.71
C PRO A 833 -3.09 86.35 -10.77
N ARG A 834 -2.80 85.88 -11.99
CA ARG A 834 -1.89 84.74 -12.21
C ARG A 834 -0.49 85.11 -11.68
N PRO A 835 0.17 84.27 -10.87
CA PRO A 835 1.50 84.57 -10.36
C PRO A 835 2.53 84.69 -11.48
N ALA A 836 3.47 85.62 -11.31
CA ALA A 836 4.60 85.78 -12.21
C ALA A 836 5.66 84.71 -11.90
N TYR A 837 5.49 83.51 -12.46
CA TYR A 837 6.39 82.40 -12.20
C TYR A 837 7.79 82.65 -12.78
N GLY A 838 8.82 82.21 -12.03
CA GLY A 838 10.21 82.19 -12.49
C GLY A 838 10.55 80.94 -13.31
N ARG A 839 11.85 80.72 -13.53
CA ARG A 839 12.38 79.59 -14.35
C ARG A 839 11.77 78.24 -13.99
N TYR A 840 11.73 77.92 -12.69
CA TYR A 840 11.06 76.75 -12.15
C TYR A 840 9.85 77.16 -11.30
N THR A 841 8.69 76.60 -11.59
CA THR A 841 7.48 76.80 -10.77
C THR A 841 7.53 75.90 -9.53
N TYR A 842 6.76 76.23 -8.48
CA TYR A 842 6.75 75.40 -7.27
C TYR A 842 6.32 73.96 -7.52
N TRP A 843 5.44 73.70 -8.51
CA TRP A 843 5.04 72.33 -8.87
C TRP A 843 6.10 71.61 -9.70
N GLU A 844 6.85 72.29 -10.58
CA GLU A 844 7.99 71.68 -11.27
C GLU A 844 9.11 71.31 -10.29
N LYS A 845 9.31 72.14 -9.25
CA LYS A 845 10.24 71.83 -8.15
C LYS A 845 9.74 70.66 -7.31
N PHE A 846 8.44 70.59 -7.05
CA PHE A 846 7.83 69.44 -6.38
C PHE A 846 7.99 68.16 -7.21
N ASP A 847 7.71 68.19 -8.52
CA ASP A 847 7.93 67.05 -9.43
C ASP A 847 9.40 66.60 -9.39
N TYR A 848 10.35 67.54 -9.46
CA TYR A 848 11.78 67.23 -9.34
C TYR A 848 12.12 66.58 -7.99
N PHE A 849 11.64 67.16 -6.88
CA PHE A 849 11.93 66.66 -5.55
C PHE A 849 11.28 65.29 -5.31
N ALA A 850 10.05 65.08 -5.77
CA ALA A 850 9.33 63.82 -5.68
C ALA A 850 10.10 62.69 -6.37
N VAL A 851 10.61 62.93 -7.59
CA VAL A 851 11.43 61.94 -8.30
C VAL A 851 12.79 61.76 -7.62
N PHE A 852 13.46 62.85 -7.22
CA PHE A 852 14.77 62.77 -6.57
C PHE A 852 14.72 61.99 -5.24
N TRP A 853 13.71 62.28 -4.42
CA TRP A 853 13.40 61.55 -3.20
C TRP A 853 13.04 60.09 -3.48
N GLY A 854 12.10 59.86 -4.39
CA GLY A 854 11.62 58.52 -4.74
C GLY A 854 12.75 57.61 -5.23
N VAL A 855 13.66 58.12 -6.07
CA VAL A 855 14.84 57.37 -6.53
C VAL A 855 15.78 57.00 -5.37
N MET A 856 15.96 57.87 -4.37
CA MET A 856 16.77 57.53 -3.19
C MET A 856 16.09 56.47 -2.31
N VAL A 857 14.78 56.60 -2.05
CA VAL A 857 14.04 55.66 -1.20
C VAL A 857 13.90 54.30 -1.87
N ILE A 858 13.41 54.26 -3.11
CA ILE A 858 13.29 53.02 -3.91
C ILE A 858 14.67 52.43 -4.18
N GLY A 859 15.68 53.26 -4.46
CA GLY A 859 17.05 52.81 -4.69
C GLY A 859 17.65 52.13 -3.46
N SER A 860 17.64 52.79 -2.31
CA SER A 860 18.20 52.24 -1.06
C SER A 860 17.47 50.98 -0.59
N THR A 861 16.13 50.97 -0.61
CA THR A 861 15.35 49.77 -0.29
C THR A 861 15.54 48.67 -1.34
N GLY A 862 15.68 49.03 -2.61
CA GLY A 862 15.97 48.10 -3.69
C GLY A 862 17.32 47.42 -3.53
N PHE A 863 18.35 48.13 -3.03
CA PHE A 863 19.64 47.51 -2.68
C PHE A 863 19.51 46.47 -1.56
N VAL A 864 18.69 46.74 -0.54
CA VAL A 864 18.36 45.77 0.52
C VAL A 864 17.72 44.51 -0.07
N LEU A 865 16.80 44.67 -1.02
CA LEU A 865 16.11 43.56 -1.67
C LEU A 865 16.96 42.83 -2.73
N TRP A 866 17.93 43.51 -3.34
CA TRP A 866 18.84 42.92 -4.32
C TRP A 866 19.91 42.07 -3.63
N PHE A 867 20.48 42.56 -2.52
CA PHE A 867 21.55 41.89 -1.79
C PHE A 867 21.15 41.54 -0.34
N PRO A 868 20.05 40.79 -0.14
CA PRO A 868 19.51 40.59 1.21
C PRO A 868 20.44 39.74 2.08
N GLU A 869 21.11 38.73 1.52
CA GLU A 869 22.06 37.86 2.23
C GLU A 869 23.30 38.61 2.74
N LEU A 870 23.77 39.61 1.98
CA LEU A 870 24.90 40.45 2.36
C LEU A 870 24.50 41.49 3.41
N LEU A 871 23.42 42.23 3.16
CA LEU A 871 23.02 43.35 4.00
C LEU A 871 22.43 42.90 5.34
N THR A 872 21.86 41.71 5.41
CA THR A 872 21.41 41.15 6.70
C THR A 872 22.56 40.72 7.62
N ARG A 873 23.81 40.70 7.15
CA ARG A 873 24.95 40.56 8.09
C ARG A 873 25.05 41.72 9.08
N ILE A 874 24.49 42.88 8.72
CA ILE A 874 24.45 44.09 9.56
C ILE A 874 23.03 44.54 9.91
N LEU A 875 22.03 44.18 9.10
CA LEU A 875 20.61 44.49 9.34
C LEU A 875 19.84 43.26 9.84
N PRO A 876 18.83 43.42 10.70
CA PRO A 876 17.97 42.30 11.09
C PRO A 876 17.08 41.84 9.94
N GLY A 877 16.76 40.54 9.85
CA GLY A 877 15.98 39.98 8.72
C GLY A 877 14.62 40.63 8.47
N TRP A 878 13.92 41.10 9.52
CA TRP A 878 12.65 41.82 9.37
C TRP A 878 12.80 43.14 8.58
N SER A 879 14.01 43.70 8.45
CA SER A 879 14.25 44.90 7.64
C SER A 879 13.98 44.63 6.17
N ILE A 880 14.10 43.38 5.69
CA ILE A 880 13.74 42.98 4.33
C ILE A 880 12.22 43.16 4.13
N ASN A 881 11.41 42.76 5.11
CA ASN A 881 9.95 42.96 5.04
C ASN A 881 9.60 44.45 4.95
N VAL A 882 10.22 45.29 5.80
CA VAL A 882 10.00 46.75 5.77
C VAL A 882 10.47 47.36 4.45
N ALA A 883 11.65 46.98 3.96
CA ALA A 883 12.16 47.43 2.66
C ALA A 883 11.20 47.04 1.53
N THR A 884 10.57 45.87 1.59
CA THR A 884 9.58 45.43 0.60
C THR A 884 8.35 46.34 0.59
N ILE A 885 7.83 46.72 1.76
CA ILE A 885 6.69 47.65 1.89
C ILE A 885 7.06 49.01 1.31
N VAL A 886 8.15 49.61 1.81
CA VAL A 886 8.58 50.96 1.40
C VAL A 886 8.89 51.00 -0.09
N HIS A 887 9.61 50.02 -0.63
CA HIS A 887 9.92 49.95 -2.05
C HIS A 887 8.66 49.84 -2.91
N SER A 888 7.73 48.96 -2.52
CA SER A 888 6.50 48.68 -3.27
C SER A 888 5.52 49.85 -3.24
N ASP A 889 5.36 50.51 -2.10
CA ASP A 889 4.40 51.61 -1.93
C ASP A 889 4.94 52.92 -2.48
N GLU A 890 6.24 53.20 -2.31
CA GLU A 890 6.86 54.35 -2.96
C GLU A 890 6.85 54.20 -4.49
N ALA A 891 7.04 52.97 -5.01
CA ALA A 891 6.89 52.72 -6.43
C ALA A 891 5.45 52.96 -6.93
N LEU A 892 4.43 52.56 -6.15
CA LEU A 892 3.03 52.86 -6.49
C LEU A 892 2.77 54.37 -6.47
N LEU A 893 3.28 55.09 -5.47
CA LEU A 893 3.21 56.54 -5.39
C LEU A 893 3.88 57.19 -6.60
N ALA A 894 5.10 56.77 -6.96
CA ALA A 894 5.83 57.31 -8.10
C ALA A 894 5.08 57.06 -9.42
N VAL A 895 4.59 55.85 -9.66
CA VAL A 895 3.80 55.51 -10.86
C VAL A 895 2.50 56.31 -10.91
N GLY A 896 1.75 56.36 -9.80
CA GLY A 896 0.51 57.11 -9.68
C GLY A 896 0.74 58.59 -9.94
N PHE A 897 1.72 59.20 -9.26
CA PHE A 897 2.03 60.62 -9.41
C PHE A 897 2.54 60.97 -10.81
N ILE A 898 3.44 60.16 -11.39
CA ILE A 898 4.02 60.45 -12.71
C ILE A 898 2.97 60.31 -13.82
N PHE A 899 2.18 59.24 -13.83
CA PHE A 899 1.23 58.99 -14.92
C PHE A 899 -0.08 59.77 -14.79
N THR A 900 -0.37 60.35 -13.62
CA THR A 900 -1.55 61.22 -13.44
C THR A 900 -1.14 62.69 -13.37
N ILE A 901 -0.40 63.10 -12.34
CA ILE A 901 -0.13 64.51 -12.03
C ILE A 901 0.96 65.08 -12.93
N HIS A 902 2.09 64.38 -13.10
CA HIS A 902 3.16 64.89 -13.96
C HIS A 902 2.70 64.96 -15.42
N PHE A 903 2.08 63.88 -15.94
CA PHE A 903 1.48 63.89 -17.28
C PHE A 903 0.40 64.95 -17.44
N PHE A 904 -0.38 65.24 -16.39
CA PHE A 904 -1.31 66.35 -16.42
C PHE A 904 -0.60 67.69 -16.54
N ASN A 905 0.38 67.94 -15.68
CA ASN A 905 1.12 69.19 -15.62
C ASN A 905 1.84 69.52 -16.92
N THR A 906 2.29 68.51 -17.66
CA THR A 906 3.06 68.68 -18.90
C THR A 906 2.22 68.47 -20.16
N HIS A 907 1.30 67.50 -20.20
CA HIS A 907 0.68 67.07 -21.46
C HIS A 907 -0.85 67.19 -21.51
N PHE A 908 -1.58 66.84 -20.44
CA PHE A 908 -3.06 66.84 -20.46
C PHE A 908 -3.71 68.16 -20.07
N ARG A 909 -2.91 69.08 -19.54
CA ARG A 909 -3.23 70.49 -19.38
C ARG A 909 -3.86 71.08 -20.67
N PRO A 910 -5.13 71.56 -20.66
CA PRO A 910 -5.86 71.98 -21.88
C PRO A 910 -5.14 72.96 -22.82
N ASP A 911 -4.35 73.91 -22.29
CA ASP A 911 -3.51 74.83 -23.06
C ASP A 911 -2.32 74.13 -23.74
N LYS A 912 -1.81 73.02 -23.18
CA LYS A 912 -0.72 72.20 -23.75
C LYS A 912 -1.17 70.97 -24.54
N PHE A 913 -2.43 70.53 -24.37
CA PHE A 913 -3.01 69.36 -25.04
C PHE A 913 -2.92 69.48 -26.58
N PRO A 914 -2.59 68.45 -27.36
CA PRO A 914 -2.54 67.04 -26.98
C PRO A 914 -1.23 66.56 -26.36
N MET A 915 -0.13 67.31 -26.49
CA MET A 915 1.14 67.02 -25.82
C MET A 915 2.12 68.19 -25.93
N ASP A 916 2.81 68.53 -24.84
CA ASP A 916 3.98 69.43 -24.84
C ASP A 916 5.27 68.72 -25.34
N PRO A 917 5.86 69.14 -26.47
CA PRO A 917 7.07 68.54 -27.02
C PRO A 917 8.38 69.09 -26.39
N VAL A 918 8.34 70.08 -25.50
CA VAL A 918 9.52 70.84 -25.03
C VAL A 918 10.59 69.95 -24.39
N ILE A 919 10.23 68.89 -23.67
CA ILE A 919 11.25 67.98 -23.10
C ILE A 919 11.92 67.11 -24.17
N PHE A 920 11.21 66.80 -25.26
CA PHE A 920 11.75 65.99 -26.35
C PHE A 920 12.56 66.83 -27.33
N THR A 921 12.17 68.09 -27.59
CA THR A 921 12.87 69.02 -28.51
C THR A 921 13.87 69.92 -27.79
N GLY A 922 13.64 70.25 -26.52
CA GLY A 922 14.37 71.25 -25.75
C GLY A 922 14.05 72.70 -26.13
N ARG A 923 12.99 72.94 -26.92
CA ARG A 923 12.69 74.22 -27.57
C ARG A 923 11.24 74.64 -27.33
N MET A 924 11.00 75.92 -27.03
CA MET A 924 9.66 76.51 -26.80
C MET A 924 9.53 77.86 -27.53
N THR A 925 8.30 78.33 -27.81
CA THR A 925 8.10 79.65 -28.46
C THR A 925 8.30 80.79 -27.46
N LEU A 926 8.52 82.02 -27.95
CA LEU A 926 8.73 83.19 -27.09
C LEU A 926 7.44 83.61 -26.37
N GLU A 927 6.30 83.51 -27.04
CA GLU A 927 4.96 83.81 -26.51
C GLU A 927 4.64 82.85 -25.37
N GLU A 928 5.03 81.58 -25.53
CA GLU A 928 4.90 80.54 -24.51
C GLU A 928 5.79 80.83 -23.29
N LEU A 929 7.02 81.30 -23.51
CA LEU A 929 7.95 81.70 -22.44
C LEU A 929 7.41 82.91 -21.66
N GLN A 930 6.90 83.93 -22.35
CA GLN A 930 6.29 85.12 -21.74
C GLN A 930 5.07 84.76 -20.89
N HIS A 931 4.21 83.85 -21.38
CA HIS A 931 2.99 83.48 -20.67
C HIS A 931 3.23 82.57 -19.47
N ASP A 932 4.09 81.56 -19.62
CA ASP A 932 4.28 80.55 -18.57
C ASP A 932 5.36 80.93 -17.57
N LYS A 933 6.37 81.69 -18.01
CA LYS A 933 7.58 82.04 -17.24
C LYS A 933 7.89 83.54 -17.35
N PRO A 934 6.92 84.43 -17.05
CA PRO A 934 7.08 85.87 -17.26
C PRO A 934 8.31 86.44 -16.55
N ALA A 935 8.61 85.98 -15.33
CA ALA A 935 9.76 86.49 -14.59
C ALA A 935 11.11 85.98 -15.12
N GLU A 936 11.15 84.85 -15.84
CA GLU A 936 12.37 84.40 -16.54
C GLU A 936 12.58 85.22 -17.82
N TYR A 937 11.50 85.45 -18.58
CA TYR A 937 11.55 86.28 -19.79
C TYR A 937 12.02 87.71 -19.47
N GLU A 938 11.41 88.36 -18.48
CA GLU A 938 11.79 89.70 -18.03
C GLU A 938 13.25 89.76 -17.56
N GLU A 939 13.75 88.69 -16.91
CA GLU A 939 15.16 88.63 -16.52
C GLU A 939 16.10 88.55 -17.72
N LEU A 940 15.80 87.67 -18.68
CA LEU A 940 16.63 87.47 -19.86
C LEU A 940 16.71 88.73 -20.72
N VAL A 941 15.60 89.45 -20.84
CA VAL A 941 15.54 90.75 -21.52
C VAL A 941 16.35 91.78 -20.74
N ARG A 942 16.18 91.86 -19.41
CA ARG A 942 16.92 92.80 -18.56
C ARG A 942 18.43 92.57 -18.59
N ARG A 943 18.87 91.32 -18.71
CA ARG A 943 20.30 90.95 -18.80
C ARG A 943 20.88 91.02 -20.22
N GLY A 944 20.03 91.17 -21.25
CA GLY A 944 20.47 91.17 -22.65
C GLY A 944 20.97 89.81 -23.14
N GLU A 945 20.49 88.72 -22.55
CA GLU A 945 20.93 87.34 -22.84
C GLU A 945 19.97 86.60 -23.79
N LEU A 946 18.79 87.14 -24.10
CA LEU A 946 17.71 86.44 -24.81
C LEU A 946 18.16 85.81 -26.15
N GLU A 947 18.89 86.57 -26.97
CA GLU A 947 19.35 86.20 -28.31
C GLU A 947 20.31 85.00 -28.29
N GLN A 948 21.10 84.84 -27.22
CA GLN A 948 22.04 83.72 -27.06
C GLN A 948 21.31 82.38 -26.87
N HIS A 949 20.04 82.43 -26.49
CA HIS A 949 19.21 81.27 -26.23
C HIS A 949 18.26 80.92 -27.38
N LEU A 950 18.21 81.73 -28.45
CA LEU A 950 17.37 81.50 -29.61
C LEU A 950 18.00 80.48 -30.58
N VAL A 951 17.24 79.47 -30.97
CA VAL A 951 17.67 78.37 -31.86
C VAL A 951 16.62 78.06 -32.92
N GLU A 952 17.07 77.56 -34.08
CA GLU A 952 16.19 77.15 -35.17
C GLU A 952 15.26 76.00 -34.77
N PRO A 953 14.04 75.87 -35.35
CA PRO A 953 13.15 74.73 -35.14
C PRO A 953 13.71 73.40 -35.69
N PHE A 954 13.10 72.28 -35.31
CA PHE A 954 13.49 70.96 -35.87
C PHE A 954 12.74 70.70 -37.18
N PRO A 955 13.26 69.84 -38.08
CA PRO A 955 12.50 69.37 -39.22
C PRO A 955 11.18 68.71 -38.77
N LYS A 956 10.07 69.00 -39.47
CA LYS A 956 8.72 68.51 -39.12
C LYS A 956 8.65 66.98 -38.92
N ASN A 957 9.45 66.22 -39.67
CA ASN A 957 9.51 64.75 -39.55
C ASN A 957 10.07 64.30 -38.19
N VAL A 958 11.10 64.99 -37.69
CA VAL A 958 11.73 64.71 -36.39
C VAL A 958 10.78 65.09 -35.25
N GLU A 959 10.10 66.23 -35.38
CA GLU A 959 9.08 66.65 -34.41
C GLU A 959 7.90 65.66 -34.34
N LYS A 960 7.44 65.16 -35.50
CA LYS A 960 6.42 64.11 -35.57
C LYS A 960 6.88 62.82 -34.88
N ALA A 961 8.13 62.40 -35.10
CA ALA A 961 8.69 61.22 -34.44
C ALA A 961 8.71 61.36 -32.91
N PHE A 962 9.17 62.51 -32.39
CA PHE A 962 9.10 62.78 -30.94
C PHE A 962 7.67 62.78 -30.42
N LYS A 963 6.72 63.34 -31.18
CA LYS A 963 5.31 63.33 -30.80
C LYS A 963 4.74 61.91 -30.74
N THR A 964 4.98 61.09 -31.76
CA THR A 964 4.56 59.69 -31.79
C THR A 964 5.14 58.90 -30.64
N PHE A 965 6.45 59.04 -30.37
CA PHE A 965 7.09 58.38 -29.23
C PHE A 965 6.44 58.80 -27.90
N GLY A 966 6.23 60.10 -27.69
CA GLY A 966 5.55 60.62 -26.51
C GLY A 966 4.15 60.04 -26.35
N PHE A 967 3.31 60.05 -27.40
CA PHE A 967 1.96 59.46 -27.32
C PHE A 967 1.96 57.97 -27.00
N ILE A 968 2.92 57.20 -27.52
CA ILE A 968 3.06 55.77 -27.16
C ILE A 968 3.38 55.64 -25.66
N ALA A 969 4.35 56.42 -25.15
CA ALA A 969 4.69 56.41 -23.73
C ALA A 969 3.50 56.83 -22.84
N LEU A 970 2.77 57.89 -23.23
CA LEU A 970 1.57 58.34 -22.53
C LEU A 970 0.50 57.24 -22.53
N GLY A 971 0.27 56.60 -23.67
CA GLY A 971 -0.68 55.49 -23.82
C GLY A 971 -0.35 54.33 -22.88
N ILE A 972 0.91 53.89 -22.85
CA ILE A 972 1.36 52.82 -21.95
C ILE A 972 1.16 53.21 -20.48
N GLY A 973 1.52 54.44 -20.09
CA GLY A 973 1.35 54.92 -18.72
C GLY A 973 -0.11 54.98 -18.28
N LEU A 974 -0.99 55.49 -19.16
CA LEU A 974 -2.43 55.53 -18.92
C LEU A 974 -3.09 54.14 -18.89
N THR A 975 -2.64 53.22 -19.73
CA THR A 975 -3.09 51.82 -19.65
C THR A 975 -2.67 51.21 -18.32
N LEU A 976 -1.43 51.45 -17.86
CA LEU A 976 -0.96 50.92 -16.59
C LEU A 976 -1.76 51.47 -15.41
N ILE A 977 -2.06 52.78 -15.36
CA ILE A 977 -2.89 53.32 -14.27
C ILE A 977 -4.31 52.75 -14.29
N GLY A 978 -4.89 52.53 -15.48
CA GLY A 978 -6.18 51.86 -15.61
C GLY A 978 -6.17 50.43 -15.06
N LEU A 979 -5.11 49.66 -15.33
CA LEU A 979 -4.93 48.31 -14.79
C LEU A 979 -4.71 48.30 -13.27
N ILE A 980 -3.97 49.29 -12.73
CA ILE A 980 -3.78 49.47 -11.28
C ILE A 980 -5.11 49.76 -10.60
N LEU A 981 -5.89 50.73 -11.12
CA LEU A 981 -7.21 51.07 -10.58
C LEU A 981 -8.16 49.87 -10.64
N TYR A 982 -8.15 49.12 -11.76
CA TYR A 982 -8.90 47.88 -11.88
C TYR A 982 -8.51 46.86 -10.80
N ALA A 983 -7.20 46.67 -10.59
CA ALA A 983 -6.70 45.73 -9.58
C ALA A 983 -7.10 46.13 -8.15
N MET A 984 -7.05 47.42 -7.83
CA MET A 984 -7.41 47.93 -6.50
C MET A 984 -8.91 47.91 -6.23
N LEU A 985 -9.76 48.13 -7.25
CA LEU A 985 -11.21 48.22 -7.08
C LEU A 985 -11.94 46.88 -7.24
N PHE A 986 -11.44 45.99 -8.10
CA PHE A 986 -12.18 44.79 -8.50
C PHE A 986 -11.44 43.47 -8.23
N ALA A 987 -10.10 43.49 -8.19
CA ALA A 987 -9.31 42.27 -8.03
C ALA A 987 -8.78 42.06 -6.61
N TYR A 988 -8.63 43.14 -5.83
CA TYR A 988 -8.29 43.07 -4.41
C TYR A 988 -9.54 42.65 -3.64
N ARG A 989 -9.56 41.41 -3.16
CA ARG A 989 -10.62 40.85 -2.32
C ARG A 989 -10.07 40.48 -0.97
#